data_AF-A0AAV0MQP0-F1
#
_entry.id   AF-A0AAV0MQP0-F1
#
_cell.length_a   1.000
_cell.length_b   1.000
_cell.length_c   1.000
_cell.angle_alpha   90.00
_cell.angle_beta   90.00
_cell.angle_gamma   90.00
#
_symmetry.space_group_name_H-M   'P 1'
#
loop_
_entity.id
_entity.type
_entity.pdbx_description
1 polymer ?
#
loop_
_entity_poly.entity_id
_entity_poly.type
_entity_poly.pdbx_seq_one_letter_code
_entity_poly.pdbx_strand_id
1 'polypeptide(L)'
;MAAPLPTRNLEKATSIDAQLRLLAPRKVSEDDKLVEYDALLLDRFLDILQDLHGEDIRETVQDCYELSAEYERKGDAGKLEELGKMVTSLDPGDSIVIAKAFSNMLTLANLAEEVQIAYRRRIKLKKGDFADENSATTESDIEETLKRLIVQLKKSPEEVFDALKSQTVDLVLTAHPTQSVRRSLLQKHGRIRNCLTQLYAKDITPDDKQELDEALQREIQAAFRTDEIRRTPPTPQDEMRAGMSYFHETIWKGVPKFLRRIDTALKNLGINERVPYNAPLIQFSSWMGGDRDGNPRVTPEVTRDVCLLARMMAANLYFSQIEDLMFELSMWRCNEELRVRAEGLHQNSKRDAKHFIEFWKQIHPNEPYRVILGDVRDKLYNTRERSRQLLASGMSDIPEESAFTNVEQFLEPLELCYRSLCACGDRPIADGSLLDFLRQVSTFGLSLVRLDIRQESDRHTDVLDAITNHLGIGSYREWSEEKRQEWLLSELQGKRPLFGPDLPKTEEIADVLDTLHVIAELPSDSFGAYIISMATAPSDVLAVELLQRECHVKQPLRVVPLFEKLADLEAAPAAVARLFSIDWYKNRINGKQEVMIGYSDSGKDAGRLSAAWQMYKAQEELVKVSKQYGVKLTMFHGRGGTVGRGGGPTHLAILSQPPDTIHGSLRVTVQGEVIEQSFGEEHLCFRTLQRFIAATLEHGMHPPVSPKPEWRALMDEMAVTATKEYRSVVFQEPRFVEYFRLATPELEYGRMNIGSRPSKRKPSGGIESLRAIPWIFAWTQTRFHLPVWLGFGAAFQQVIAKDIKNLNMLQAMYNQWPFFRVTIDLVEMVFAKGDPEIAALYDRLLVSPELRPFGDQLRSKLRLRDAYITTLNVSQAYTLKRIRDPDYHVTLRPHLSKEYNDATKPAAELVKLNPTSEYAPGLEDTLILTMKGIAAGLQNTG
;
A
#
# COMPACT_ATOMS: atom_id res chain seq x y z
N MET A 1 17.99 52.39 40.39
CA MET A 1 19.08 51.44 40.09
C MET A 1 18.44 50.10 39.82
N ALA A 2 18.11 49.82 38.56
CA ALA A 2 17.55 48.55 38.13
C ALA A 2 18.70 47.61 37.75
N ALA A 3 18.69 46.40 38.29
CA ALA A 3 19.67 45.37 37.97
C ALA A 3 19.55 44.96 36.48
N PRO A 4 20.65 44.68 35.78
CA PRO A 4 20.59 44.25 34.38
C PRO A 4 20.03 42.83 34.29
N LEU A 5 19.08 42.64 33.36
CA LEU A 5 18.68 41.33 32.86
C LEU A 5 19.91 40.57 32.30
N PRO A 6 20.03 39.25 32.51
CA PRO A 6 21.15 38.50 31.95
C PRO A 6 21.02 38.46 30.43
N THR A 7 22.07 38.92 29.76
CA THR A 7 22.33 38.73 28.33
C THR A 7 22.42 37.23 28.01
N ARG A 8 21.28 36.62 27.67
CA ARG A 8 21.23 35.42 26.83
C ARG A 8 21.27 35.92 25.39
N ASN A 9 22.44 35.94 24.75
CA ASN A 9 22.58 35.84 23.29
C ASN A 9 24.07 35.81 22.91
N LEU A 10 24.49 34.69 22.30
CA LEU A 10 25.44 34.57 21.16
C LEU A 10 26.03 33.15 20.98
N GLU A 11 25.84 32.21 21.92
CA GLU A 11 26.36 30.83 21.80
C GLU A 11 25.34 29.78 21.31
N LYS A 12 24.08 30.15 21.06
CA LYS A 12 22.97 29.21 20.78
C LYS A 12 22.77 28.82 19.31
N ALA A 13 23.60 29.30 18.38
CA ALA A 13 23.51 28.91 16.97
C ALA A 13 24.29 27.61 16.68
N THR A 14 23.97 26.52 17.38
CA THR A 14 24.29 25.20 16.82
C THR A 14 23.35 24.98 15.65
N SER A 15 23.87 25.07 14.42
CA SER A 15 23.12 24.72 13.20
C SER A 15 22.50 23.33 13.37
N ILE A 16 21.28 23.12 12.85
CA ILE A 16 20.59 21.83 12.82
C ILE A 16 21.49 20.73 12.22
N ASP A 17 22.33 21.09 11.24
CA ASP A 17 23.38 20.22 10.68
C ASP A 17 24.29 19.63 11.78
N ALA A 18 24.69 20.43 12.78
CA ALA A 18 25.52 19.96 13.87
C ALA A 18 24.80 18.95 14.77
N GLN A 19 23.50 19.14 15.02
CA GLN A 19 22.69 18.21 15.82
C GLN A 19 22.45 16.91 15.07
N LEU A 20 22.13 16.98 13.77
CA LEU A 20 21.99 15.81 12.90
C LEU A 20 23.29 15.01 12.80
N ARG A 21 24.44 15.68 12.68
CA ARG A 21 25.76 15.02 12.69
C ARG A 21 26.09 14.36 14.03
N LEU A 22 25.55 14.84 15.14
CA LEU A 22 25.72 14.17 16.43
C LEU A 22 24.89 12.87 16.51
N LEU A 23 23.76 12.82 15.83
CA LEU A 23 22.93 11.61 15.71
C LEU A 23 23.49 10.62 14.67
N ALA A 24 24.03 11.14 13.56
CA ALA A 24 24.64 10.37 12.47
C ALA A 24 26.10 10.82 12.21
N PRO A 25 27.08 10.42 13.06
CA PRO A 25 28.44 10.96 13.02
C PRO A 25 29.30 10.47 11.85
N ARG A 26 28.80 9.55 11.04
CA ARG A 26 29.54 8.94 9.92
C ARG A 26 28.65 8.83 8.69
N LYS A 27 29.22 9.16 7.52
CA LYS A 27 28.61 8.87 6.22
C LYS A 27 28.54 7.35 6.02
N VAL A 28 27.45 6.88 5.42
CA VAL A 28 27.29 5.45 5.09
C VAL A 28 27.80 5.11 3.68
N SER A 29 28.02 6.11 2.83
CA SER A 29 28.68 6.01 1.52
C SER A 29 29.39 7.32 1.14
N GLU A 30 30.31 7.30 0.17
CA GLU A 30 31.05 8.52 -0.25
C GLU A 30 30.13 9.61 -0.81
N ASP A 31 29.04 9.20 -1.45
CA ASP A 31 28.00 10.04 -2.05
C ASP A 31 26.80 10.29 -1.11
N ASP A 32 26.93 9.92 0.17
CA ASP A 32 25.92 10.17 1.18
C ASP A 32 25.82 11.68 1.47
N LYS A 33 24.63 12.22 1.22
CA LYS A 33 24.25 13.62 1.37
C LYS A 33 23.01 13.77 2.26
N LEU A 34 22.56 12.72 2.94
CA LEU A 34 21.28 12.72 3.67
C LEU A 34 21.22 13.83 4.73
N VAL A 35 22.30 13.98 5.51
CA VAL A 35 22.38 15.02 6.54
C VAL A 35 22.38 16.41 5.90
N GLU A 36 23.11 16.59 4.80
CA GLU A 36 23.14 17.86 4.07
C GLU A 36 21.77 18.22 3.47
N TYR A 37 21.04 17.23 2.96
CA TYR A 37 19.67 17.40 2.46
C TYR A 37 18.69 17.77 3.56
N ASP A 38 18.69 17.01 4.65
CA ASP A 38 17.77 17.24 5.78
C ASP A 38 18.03 18.60 6.42
N ALA A 39 19.31 18.95 6.66
CA ALA A 39 19.68 20.26 7.19
C ALA A 39 19.20 21.42 6.29
N LEU A 40 19.41 21.33 4.96
CA LEU A 40 18.94 22.36 4.03
C LEU A 40 17.41 22.53 4.08
N LEU A 41 16.67 21.41 4.05
CA LEU A 41 15.21 21.45 4.07
C LEU A 41 14.68 22.03 5.39
N LEU A 42 15.29 21.66 6.52
CA LEU A 42 14.92 22.17 7.84
C LEU A 42 15.26 23.65 8.01
N ASP A 43 16.43 24.08 7.56
CA ASP A 43 16.83 25.49 7.60
C ASP A 43 15.82 26.34 6.82
N ARG A 44 15.48 25.94 5.58
CA ARG A 44 14.45 26.62 4.77
C ARG A 44 13.08 26.58 5.40
N PHE A 45 12.71 25.45 5.99
CA PHE A 45 11.42 25.32 6.67
C PHE A 45 11.31 26.24 7.89
N LEU A 46 12.37 26.35 8.71
CA LEU A 46 12.39 27.24 9.86
C LEU A 46 12.37 28.73 9.47
N ASP A 47 13.05 29.10 8.39
CA ASP A 47 12.96 30.46 7.86
C ASP A 47 11.52 30.78 7.41
N ILE A 48 10.87 29.86 6.68
CA ILE A 48 9.46 29.98 6.30
C ILE A 48 8.55 30.07 7.53
N LEU A 49 8.83 29.27 8.58
CA LEU A 49 8.04 29.25 9.80
C LEU A 49 8.16 30.59 10.55
N GLN A 50 9.36 31.17 10.60
CA GLN A 50 9.60 32.49 11.16
C GLN A 50 8.86 33.57 10.38
N ASP A 51 8.92 33.56 9.05
CA ASP A 51 8.24 34.54 8.20
C ASP A 51 6.72 34.48 8.35
N LEU A 52 6.16 33.30 8.61
CA LEU A 52 4.71 33.11 8.73
C LEU A 52 4.16 33.30 10.14
N HIS A 53 4.93 32.95 11.17
CA HIS A 53 4.44 32.86 12.55
C HIS A 53 5.30 33.60 13.58
N GLY A 54 6.43 34.18 13.17
CA GLY A 54 7.34 34.93 14.04
C GLY A 54 8.44 34.08 14.69
N GLU A 55 9.44 34.78 15.22
CA GLU A 55 10.65 34.20 15.82
C GLU A 55 10.34 33.31 17.04
N ASP A 56 9.40 33.71 17.89
CA ASP A 56 9.07 32.96 19.12
C ASP A 56 8.54 31.53 18.81
N ILE A 57 7.78 31.34 17.71
CA ILE A 57 7.31 30.01 17.27
C ILE A 57 8.45 29.20 16.65
N ARG A 58 9.29 29.83 15.84
CA ARG A 58 10.50 29.19 15.28
C ARG A 58 11.39 28.66 16.40
N GLU A 59 11.70 29.50 17.39
CA GLU A 59 12.52 29.12 18.55
C GLU A 59 11.87 27.97 19.33
N THR A 60 10.55 28.00 19.52
CA THR A 60 9.82 26.92 20.21
C THR A 60 9.90 25.60 19.45
N VAL A 61 9.74 25.59 18.12
CA VAL A 61 9.92 24.39 17.29
C VAL A 61 11.35 23.89 17.40
N GLN A 62 12.32 24.79 17.30
CA GLN A 62 13.73 24.45 17.41
C GLN A 62 14.03 23.83 18.79
N ASP A 63 13.70 24.51 19.90
CA ASP A 63 13.91 23.99 21.26
C ASP A 63 13.25 22.62 21.48
N CYS A 64 12.04 22.38 20.94
CA CYS A 64 11.40 21.06 20.96
C CYS A 64 12.23 20.00 20.20
N TYR A 65 12.79 20.37 19.05
CA TYR A 65 13.66 19.49 18.27
C TYR A 65 14.98 19.20 19.01
N GLU A 66 15.61 20.20 19.64
CA GLU A 66 16.86 19.99 20.38
C GLU A 66 16.66 19.08 21.60
N LEU A 67 15.56 19.27 22.34
CA LEU A 67 15.22 18.45 23.50
C LEU A 67 14.96 16.98 23.10
N SER A 68 14.25 16.76 22.00
CA SER A 68 14.00 15.42 21.48
C SER A 68 15.28 14.76 20.95
N ALA A 69 16.12 15.48 20.19
CA ALA A 69 17.42 14.99 19.74
C ALA A 69 18.36 14.68 20.92
N GLU A 70 18.33 15.48 21.99
CA GLU A 70 19.09 15.24 23.21
C GLU A 70 18.60 13.97 23.94
N TYR A 71 17.28 13.78 24.01
CA TYR A 71 16.68 12.56 24.53
C TYR A 71 17.15 11.34 23.73
N GLU A 72 17.15 11.37 22.40
CA GLU A 72 17.60 10.21 21.62
C GLU A 72 19.05 9.86 21.88
N ARG A 73 19.91 10.88 21.98
CA ARG A 73 21.32 10.68 22.22
C ARG A 73 21.60 10.12 23.62
N LYS A 74 20.95 10.65 24.66
CA LYS A 74 21.28 10.35 26.06
C LYS A 74 20.37 9.31 26.71
N GLY A 75 19.12 9.21 26.27
CA GLY A 75 18.08 8.38 26.88
C GLY A 75 17.60 8.87 28.23
N ASP A 76 17.74 10.17 28.47
CA ASP A 76 17.34 10.78 29.73
C ASP A 76 15.83 11.03 29.73
N ALA A 77 15.07 10.21 30.46
CA ALA A 77 13.62 10.37 30.58
C ALA A 77 13.21 11.75 31.12
N GLY A 78 14.09 12.45 31.85
CA GLY A 78 13.84 13.83 32.29
C GLY A 78 13.62 14.81 31.15
N LYS A 79 14.23 14.55 29.97
CA LYS A 79 14.04 15.36 28.76
C LYS A 79 12.63 15.25 28.19
N LEU A 80 11.98 14.09 28.33
CA LEU A 80 10.57 13.94 27.95
C LEU A 80 9.64 14.76 28.85
N GLU A 81 10.00 14.93 30.13
CA GLU A 81 9.25 15.79 31.05
C GLU A 81 9.46 17.28 30.75
N GLU A 82 10.70 17.69 30.43
CA GLU A 82 11.00 19.05 29.96
C GLU A 82 10.20 19.39 28.70
N LEU A 83 10.21 18.50 27.71
CA LEU A 83 9.42 18.65 26.47
C LEU A 83 7.92 18.68 26.75
N GLY A 84 7.45 17.81 27.65
CA GLY A 84 6.05 17.78 28.09
C GLY A 84 5.59 19.09 28.71
N LYS A 85 6.41 19.71 29.56
CA LYS A 85 6.13 21.03 30.16
C LYS A 85 6.04 22.12 29.10
N MET A 86 6.91 22.08 28.08
CA MET A 86 6.89 23.03 26.97
C MET A 86 5.61 22.89 26.15
N VAL A 87 5.30 21.69 25.65
CA VAL A 87 4.10 21.44 24.84
C VAL A 87 2.81 21.74 25.61
N THR A 88 2.77 21.43 26.92
CA THR A 88 1.59 21.75 27.74
C THR A 88 1.45 23.23 28.08
N SER A 89 2.50 24.04 27.92
CA SER A 89 2.41 25.48 28.18
C SER A 89 1.74 26.27 27.06
N LEU A 90 1.63 25.68 25.86
CA LEU A 90 1.08 26.26 24.64
C LEU A 90 -0.44 26.41 24.70
N ASP A 91 -0.96 27.44 24.04
CA ASP A 91 -2.39 27.54 23.73
C ASP A 91 -2.78 26.60 22.57
N PRO A 92 -4.08 26.36 22.32
CA PRO A 92 -4.50 25.42 21.27
C PRO A 92 -4.05 25.80 19.86
N GLY A 93 -4.01 27.08 19.51
CA GLY A 93 -3.54 27.53 18.19
C GLY A 93 -2.07 27.19 17.98
N ASP A 94 -1.24 27.54 18.97
CA ASP A 94 0.19 27.22 18.96
C ASP A 94 0.42 25.70 18.96
N SER A 95 -0.39 24.92 19.69
CA SER A 95 -0.31 23.44 19.71
C SER A 95 -0.54 22.82 18.33
N ILE A 96 -1.48 23.35 17.54
CA ILE A 96 -1.71 22.90 16.15
C ILE A 96 -0.51 23.25 15.27
N VAL A 97 0.02 24.48 15.37
CA VAL A 97 1.17 24.93 14.57
C VAL A 97 2.40 24.08 14.87
N ILE A 98 2.71 23.82 16.14
CA ILE A 98 3.84 22.95 16.53
C ILE A 98 3.65 21.53 16.00
N ALA A 99 2.48 20.90 16.19
CA ALA A 99 2.23 19.54 15.69
C ALA A 99 2.33 19.47 14.16
N LYS A 100 1.81 20.48 13.45
CA LYS A 100 1.88 20.58 12.00
C LYS A 100 3.32 20.78 11.51
N ALA A 101 4.11 21.59 12.23
CA ALA A 101 5.52 21.81 11.92
C ALA A 101 6.33 20.51 11.97
N PHE A 102 6.23 19.75 13.06
CA PHE A 102 6.93 18.46 13.17
C PHE A 102 6.44 17.41 12.14
N SER A 103 5.15 17.41 11.79
CA SER A 103 4.62 16.56 10.70
C SER A 103 5.23 16.92 9.34
N ASN A 104 5.38 18.22 9.05
CA ASN A 104 6.00 18.69 7.82
C ASN A 104 7.50 18.43 7.78
N MET A 105 8.23 18.71 8.87
CA MET A 105 9.66 18.40 9.00
C MET A 105 9.93 16.92 8.73
N LEU A 106 9.11 16.02 9.29
CA LEU A 106 9.20 14.59 9.04
C LEU A 106 8.90 14.20 7.58
N THR A 107 7.94 14.86 6.95
CA THR A 107 7.66 14.67 5.52
C THR A 107 8.86 15.10 4.67
N LEU A 108 9.47 16.25 4.98
CA LEU A 108 10.68 16.72 4.30
C LEU A 108 11.86 15.76 4.49
N ALA A 109 12.05 15.22 5.69
CA ALA A 109 13.07 14.21 5.97
C ALA A 109 12.85 12.94 5.13
N ASN A 110 11.61 12.46 4.99
CA ASN A 110 11.27 11.35 4.11
C ASN A 110 11.60 11.65 2.64
N LEU A 111 11.32 12.87 2.15
CA LEU A 111 11.68 13.27 0.78
C LEU A 111 13.20 13.31 0.57
N ALA A 112 13.96 13.75 1.57
CA ALA A 112 15.42 13.70 1.55
C ALA A 112 15.94 12.25 1.48
N GLU A 113 15.34 11.34 2.26
CA GLU A 113 15.66 9.91 2.20
C GLU A 113 15.38 9.32 0.82
N GLU A 114 14.22 9.62 0.23
CA GLU A 114 13.85 9.16 -1.11
C GLU A 114 14.87 9.60 -2.17
N VAL A 115 15.27 10.88 -2.16
CA VAL A 115 16.30 11.41 -3.07
C VAL A 115 17.65 10.72 -2.82
N GLN A 116 18.05 10.56 -1.55
CA GLN A 116 19.28 9.87 -1.20
C GLN A 116 19.28 8.42 -1.72
N ILE A 117 18.17 7.68 -1.57
CA ILE A 117 18.08 6.29 -2.05
C ILE A 117 18.07 6.26 -3.58
N ALA A 118 17.32 7.14 -4.24
CA ALA A 118 17.20 7.21 -5.70
C ALA A 118 18.56 7.43 -6.40
N TYR A 119 19.40 8.30 -5.82
CA TYR A 119 20.68 8.69 -6.42
C TYR A 119 21.92 8.03 -5.79
N ARG A 120 21.78 7.24 -4.72
CA ARG A 120 22.89 6.46 -4.15
C ARG A 120 23.50 5.53 -5.20
N ARG A 121 24.80 5.66 -5.41
CA ARG A 121 25.59 4.82 -6.30
C ARG A 121 25.62 3.39 -5.77
N ARG A 122 25.34 2.42 -6.65
CA ARG A 122 25.53 1.00 -6.34
C ARG A 122 27.03 0.69 -6.25
N ILE A 123 27.47 0.25 -5.08
CA ILE A 123 28.82 -0.28 -4.85
C ILE A 123 28.72 -1.81 -4.95
N LYS A 124 29.52 -2.43 -5.83
CA LYS A 124 29.44 -3.87 -6.14
C LYS A 124 30.01 -4.80 -5.05
N LEU A 125 30.18 -4.32 -3.82
CA LEU A 125 30.67 -5.15 -2.72
C LEU A 125 29.49 -5.99 -2.19
N LYS A 126 29.36 -7.21 -2.73
CA LYS A 126 28.35 -8.21 -2.37
C LYS A 126 29.01 -9.36 -1.60
N LYS A 127 28.30 -9.98 -0.65
CA LYS A 127 28.79 -11.18 0.06
C LYS A 127 28.78 -12.42 -0.82
N GLY A 128 27.94 -12.43 -1.86
CA GLY A 128 27.75 -13.54 -2.78
C GLY A 128 26.76 -14.59 -2.29
N ASP A 129 25.89 -14.24 -1.33
CA ASP A 129 24.86 -15.12 -0.79
C ASP A 129 23.46 -14.46 -0.87
N PHE A 130 22.42 -15.19 -0.46
CA PHE A 130 21.04 -14.70 -0.52
C PHE A 130 20.78 -13.49 0.40
N ALA A 131 21.63 -13.21 1.40
CA ALA A 131 21.43 -12.08 2.29
C ALA A 131 21.70 -10.74 1.58
N ASP A 132 22.43 -10.74 0.46
CA ASP A 132 22.59 -9.56 -0.40
C ASP A 132 21.24 -9.05 -0.93
N GLU A 133 20.27 -9.95 -1.12
CA GLU A 133 18.93 -9.62 -1.63
C GLU A 133 18.02 -8.98 -0.58
N ASN A 134 18.49 -8.75 0.64
CA ASN A 134 17.71 -8.13 1.72
C ASN A 134 17.78 -6.59 1.73
N SER A 135 18.70 -5.99 0.97
CA SER A 135 18.92 -4.54 0.93
C SER A 135 19.02 -4.03 -0.50
N ALA A 136 18.42 -2.88 -0.78
CA ALA A 136 18.47 -2.25 -2.11
C ALA A 136 19.88 -1.86 -2.56
N THR A 137 20.84 -1.76 -1.61
CA THR A 137 22.24 -1.45 -1.89
C THR A 137 23.01 -2.63 -2.48
N THR A 138 22.59 -3.85 -2.15
CA THR A 138 23.26 -5.11 -2.50
C THR A 138 22.40 -6.01 -3.38
N GLU A 139 21.09 -5.76 -3.49
CA GLU A 139 20.17 -6.56 -4.30
C GLU A 139 20.61 -6.67 -5.76
N SER A 140 20.30 -7.79 -6.37
CA SER A 140 20.54 -8.04 -7.77
C SER A 140 19.58 -7.25 -8.64
N ASP A 141 20.09 -6.57 -9.67
CA ASP A 141 19.21 -6.09 -10.73
C ASP A 141 18.75 -7.25 -11.65
N ILE A 142 17.89 -6.93 -12.62
CA ILE A 142 17.36 -7.94 -13.52
C ILE A 142 18.47 -8.60 -14.35
N GLU A 143 19.50 -7.86 -14.78
CA GLU A 143 20.58 -8.45 -15.58
C GLU A 143 21.48 -9.35 -14.74
N GLU A 144 21.80 -8.94 -13.51
CA GLU A 144 22.53 -9.76 -12.54
C GLU A 144 21.77 -11.05 -12.21
N THR A 145 20.45 -10.97 -12.06
CA THR A 145 19.57 -12.12 -11.83
C THR A 145 19.58 -13.08 -13.02
N LEU A 146 19.40 -12.57 -14.25
CA LEU A 146 19.45 -13.39 -15.46
C LEU A 146 20.84 -14.02 -15.65
N LYS A 147 21.92 -13.28 -15.37
CA LYS A 147 23.30 -13.81 -15.39
C LYS A 147 23.48 -14.93 -14.38
N ARG A 148 22.97 -14.79 -13.16
CA ARG A 148 23.02 -15.84 -12.14
C ARG A 148 22.28 -17.11 -12.62
N LEU A 149 21.06 -16.96 -13.15
CA LEU A 149 20.28 -18.08 -13.69
C LEU A 149 21.02 -18.82 -14.82
N ILE A 150 21.57 -18.09 -15.80
CA ILE A 150 22.19 -18.69 -16.98
C ILE A 150 23.61 -19.19 -16.68
N VAL A 151 24.45 -18.36 -16.06
CA VAL A 151 25.89 -18.64 -15.91
C VAL A 151 26.17 -19.53 -14.71
N GLN A 152 25.54 -19.26 -13.56
CA GLN A 152 25.80 -19.98 -12.32
C GLN A 152 24.90 -21.22 -12.19
N LEU A 153 23.60 -21.05 -12.44
CA LEU A 153 22.60 -22.11 -12.29
C LEU A 153 22.35 -22.91 -13.57
N LYS A 154 23.05 -22.58 -14.66
CA LYS A 154 23.07 -23.32 -15.93
C LYS A 154 21.68 -23.49 -16.58
N LYS A 155 20.77 -22.55 -16.36
CA LYS A 155 19.50 -22.46 -17.10
C LYS A 155 19.78 -22.02 -18.54
N SER A 156 19.02 -22.54 -19.50
CA SER A 156 19.14 -22.08 -20.89
C SER A 156 18.56 -20.66 -21.02
N PRO A 157 19.12 -19.80 -21.90
CA PRO A 157 18.53 -18.49 -22.19
C PRO A 157 17.05 -18.58 -22.60
N GLU A 158 16.68 -19.62 -23.36
CA GLU A 158 15.32 -19.89 -23.83
C GLU A 158 14.38 -20.25 -22.67
N GLU A 159 14.82 -21.12 -21.75
CA GLU A 159 14.04 -21.46 -20.54
C GLU A 159 13.72 -20.20 -19.72
N VAL A 160 14.71 -19.31 -19.56
CA VAL A 160 14.55 -18.04 -18.84
C VAL A 160 13.58 -17.09 -19.57
N PHE A 161 13.68 -17.01 -20.89
CA PHE A 161 12.78 -16.19 -21.69
C PHE A 161 11.33 -16.71 -21.67
N ASP A 162 11.13 -18.02 -21.73
CA ASP A 162 9.81 -18.65 -21.67
C ASP A 162 9.15 -18.49 -20.29
N ALA A 163 9.93 -18.57 -19.22
CA ALA A 163 9.44 -18.25 -17.88
C ALA A 163 9.03 -16.78 -17.76
N LEU A 164 9.82 -15.84 -18.29
CA LEU A 164 9.45 -14.42 -18.32
C LEU A 164 8.15 -14.17 -19.08
N LYS A 165 7.94 -14.82 -20.23
CA LYS A 165 6.71 -14.68 -21.03
C LYS A 165 5.46 -15.18 -20.30
N SER A 166 5.60 -16.16 -19.44
CA SER A 166 4.49 -16.78 -18.68
C SER A 166 4.34 -16.24 -17.25
N GLN A 167 5.26 -15.34 -16.84
CA GLN A 167 5.27 -14.73 -15.53
C GLN A 167 4.25 -13.58 -15.43
N THR A 168 3.64 -13.43 -14.26
CA THR A 168 2.81 -12.29 -13.88
C THR A 168 3.08 -11.92 -12.43
N VAL A 169 3.36 -10.64 -12.20
CA VAL A 169 3.29 -9.98 -10.88
C VAL A 169 2.07 -9.06 -10.89
N ASP A 170 1.12 -9.30 -10.00
CA ASP A 170 -0.06 -8.46 -9.79
C ASP A 170 0.04 -7.71 -8.45
N LEU A 171 0.14 -6.39 -8.53
CA LEU A 171 0.30 -5.49 -7.38
C LEU A 171 -1.05 -4.87 -7.01
N VAL A 172 -1.58 -5.25 -5.85
CA VAL A 172 -2.92 -4.88 -5.41
C VAL A 172 -2.86 -3.66 -4.49
N LEU A 173 -3.28 -2.50 -4.98
CA LEU A 173 -3.25 -1.24 -4.23
C LEU A 173 -4.40 -1.16 -3.20
N THR A 174 -4.07 -0.70 -2.00
CA THR A 174 -5.03 -0.52 -0.89
C THR A 174 -5.09 0.93 -0.43
N ALA A 175 -6.21 1.31 0.18
CA ALA A 175 -6.36 2.64 0.78
C ALA A 175 -5.34 2.84 1.91
N HIS A 176 -4.83 4.06 2.04
CA HIS A 176 -3.94 4.43 3.13
C HIS A 176 -4.71 4.49 4.46
N PRO A 177 -4.22 3.87 5.55
CA PRO A 177 -4.96 3.77 6.82
C PRO A 177 -5.13 5.10 7.57
N THR A 178 -4.25 6.08 7.31
CA THR A 178 -4.28 7.40 7.95
C THR A 178 -4.29 8.64 7.05
N GLN A 179 -3.87 8.53 5.78
CA GLN A 179 -3.66 9.68 4.92
C GLN A 179 -4.02 9.40 3.46
N SER A 180 -5.16 9.91 3.00
CA SER A 180 -5.39 10.09 1.56
C SER A 180 -4.63 11.33 1.09
N VAL A 181 -3.35 11.15 0.73
CA VAL A 181 -2.51 12.21 0.16
C VAL A 181 -3.13 12.64 -1.18
N ARG A 182 -3.44 13.93 -1.30
CA ARG A 182 -4.02 14.47 -2.54
C ARG A 182 -2.93 14.53 -3.62
N ARG A 183 -3.31 14.33 -4.88
CA ARG A 183 -2.42 14.52 -6.04
C ARG A 183 -1.64 15.84 -6.00
N SER A 184 -2.30 16.92 -5.56
CA SER A 184 -1.68 18.24 -5.46
C SER A 184 -0.53 18.32 -4.46
N LEU A 185 -0.48 17.43 -3.46
CA LEU A 185 0.61 17.32 -2.50
C LEU A 185 1.73 16.42 -3.05
N LEU A 186 1.38 15.28 -3.69
CA LEU A 186 2.35 14.44 -4.40
C LEU A 186 3.18 15.23 -5.43
N GLN A 187 2.52 16.11 -6.19
CA GLN A 187 3.22 16.97 -7.16
C GLN A 187 4.14 18.00 -6.48
N LYS A 188 3.77 18.52 -5.31
CA LYS A 188 4.66 19.42 -4.53
C LYS A 188 5.87 18.66 -4.03
N HIS A 189 5.66 17.47 -3.49
CA HIS A 189 6.74 16.57 -3.06
C HIS A 189 7.70 16.24 -4.21
N GLY A 190 7.16 15.92 -5.40
CA GLY A 190 7.95 15.72 -6.60
C GLY A 190 8.79 16.94 -6.99
N ARG A 191 8.24 18.15 -6.92
CA ARG A 191 8.99 19.39 -7.19
C ARG A 191 10.08 19.65 -6.13
N ILE A 192 9.81 19.39 -4.85
CA ILE A 192 10.82 19.48 -3.77
C ILE A 192 11.97 18.52 -4.05
N ARG A 193 11.69 17.24 -4.38
CA ARG A 193 12.73 16.24 -4.74
C ARG A 193 13.56 16.67 -5.95
N ASN A 194 12.92 17.23 -6.97
CA ASN A 194 13.59 17.73 -8.18
C ASN A 194 14.53 18.90 -7.86
N CYS A 195 14.07 19.90 -7.10
CA CYS A 195 14.89 21.02 -6.66
C CYS A 195 16.11 20.52 -5.86
N LEU A 196 15.89 19.62 -4.90
CA LEU A 196 16.95 19.05 -4.06
C LEU A 196 18.01 18.31 -4.88
N THR A 197 17.60 17.56 -5.89
CA THR A 197 18.52 16.86 -6.79
C THR A 197 19.34 17.84 -7.64
N GLN A 198 18.68 18.85 -8.21
CA GLN A 198 19.32 19.82 -9.11
C GLN A 198 20.31 20.74 -8.36
N LEU A 199 19.97 21.17 -7.14
CA LEU A 199 20.83 22.01 -6.29
C LEU A 199 22.20 21.39 -5.98
N TYR A 200 22.29 20.06 -6.02
CA TYR A 200 23.51 19.31 -5.72
C TYR A 200 24.16 18.69 -6.96
N ALA A 201 23.76 19.14 -8.15
CA ALA A 201 24.46 18.85 -9.40
C ALA A 201 25.89 19.40 -9.35
N LYS A 202 26.83 18.73 -10.03
CA LYS A 202 28.27 19.04 -9.93
C LYS A 202 28.64 20.42 -10.50
N ASP A 203 28.02 20.80 -11.60
CA ASP A 203 28.39 21.99 -12.40
C ASP A 203 27.24 23.01 -12.47
N ILE A 204 26.56 23.23 -11.33
CA ILE A 204 25.48 24.22 -11.23
C ILE A 204 26.04 25.65 -11.15
N THR A 205 25.46 26.59 -11.91
CA THR A 205 25.86 27.99 -11.85
C THR A 205 25.34 28.67 -10.57
N PRO A 206 25.94 29.79 -10.12
CA PRO A 206 25.43 30.53 -8.97
C PRO A 206 23.98 31.00 -9.15
N ASP A 207 23.63 31.46 -10.35
CA ASP A 207 22.30 31.97 -10.69
C ASP A 207 21.27 30.82 -10.67
N ASP A 208 21.56 29.69 -11.34
CA ASP A 208 20.69 28.51 -11.32
C ASP A 208 20.47 28.00 -9.88
N LYS A 209 21.53 28.02 -9.06
CA LYS A 209 21.44 27.60 -7.66
C LYS A 209 20.54 28.52 -6.85
N GLN A 210 20.62 29.83 -7.07
CA GLN A 210 19.75 30.80 -6.41
C GLN A 210 18.29 30.60 -6.84
N GLU A 211 18.02 30.48 -8.14
CA GLU A 211 16.66 30.26 -8.66
C GLU A 211 16.05 28.94 -8.15
N LEU A 212 16.85 27.88 -8.03
CA LEU A 212 16.41 26.60 -7.49
C LEU A 212 16.17 26.64 -5.98
N ASP A 213 16.95 27.41 -5.23
CA ASP A 213 16.72 27.61 -3.79
C ASP A 213 15.43 28.41 -3.54
N GLU A 214 15.18 29.46 -4.33
CA GLU A 214 13.91 30.20 -4.32
C GLU A 214 12.72 29.31 -4.70
N ALA A 215 12.88 28.45 -5.70
CA ALA A 215 11.86 27.47 -6.08
C ALA A 215 11.60 26.44 -4.95
N LEU A 216 12.65 25.94 -4.30
CA LEU A 216 12.55 25.02 -3.17
C LEU A 216 11.77 25.65 -2.00
N GLN A 217 12.13 26.89 -1.61
CA GLN A 217 11.43 27.64 -0.57
C GLN A 217 9.94 27.79 -0.89
N ARG A 218 9.62 28.18 -2.14
CA ARG A 218 8.23 28.35 -2.60
C ARG A 218 7.44 27.05 -2.52
N GLU A 219 8.02 25.92 -2.90
CA GLU A 219 7.33 24.62 -2.85
C GLU A 219 7.16 24.09 -1.42
N ILE A 220 8.15 24.27 -0.54
CA ILE A 220 8.04 23.95 0.90
C ILE A 220 6.91 24.79 1.53
N GLN A 221 6.89 26.10 1.29
CA GLN A 221 5.84 26.97 1.80
C GLN A 221 4.46 26.59 1.25
N ALA A 222 4.38 26.25 -0.04
CA ALA A 222 3.13 25.81 -0.66
C ALA A 222 2.62 24.48 -0.07
N ALA A 223 3.51 23.54 0.27
CA ALA A 223 3.16 22.30 0.97
C ALA A 223 2.65 22.62 2.39
N PHE A 224 3.42 23.38 3.17
CA PHE A 224 3.08 23.73 4.56
C PHE A 224 1.75 24.51 4.67
N ARG A 225 1.47 25.43 3.75
CA ARG A 225 0.21 26.20 3.75
C ARG A 225 -0.99 25.41 3.22
N THR A 226 -0.78 24.24 2.63
CA THR A 226 -1.89 23.35 2.23
C THR A 226 -2.47 22.65 3.47
N ASP A 227 -3.80 22.58 3.57
CA ASP A 227 -4.47 21.92 4.71
C ASP A 227 -4.34 20.39 4.60
N GLU A 228 -3.56 19.79 5.50
CA GLU A 228 -3.37 18.33 5.62
C GLU A 228 -4.53 17.65 6.37
N ILE A 229 -5.29 18.39 7.17
CA ILE A 229 -6.41 17.86 7.93
C ILE A 229 -7.63 17.82 7.00
N ARG A 230 -8.10 16.60 6.71
CA ARG A 230 -9.40 16.42 6.06
C ARG A 230 -10.48 16.62 7.13
N ARG A 231 -11.20 17.74 7.05
CA ARG A 231 -12.29 18.03 7.99
C ARG A 231 -13.53 17.20 7.72
N THR A 232 -13.74 16.84 6.46
CA THR A 232 -14.72 15.83 6.06
C THR A 232 -14.04 14.47 5.90
N PRO A 233 -14.64 13.37 6.40
CA PRO A 233 -14.11 12.04 6.14
C PRO A 233 -14.02 11.79 4.63
N PRO A 234 -12.94 11.17 4.13
CA PRO A 234 -12.85 10.81 2.72
C PRO A 234 -13.95 9.82 2.36
N THR A 235 -14.57 10.02 1.19
CA THR A 235 -15.44 8.99 0.61
C THR A 235 -14.59 7.86 0.01
N PRO A 236 -15.12 6.65 -0.18
CA PRO A 236 -14.38 5.60 -0.88
C PRO A 236 -13.95 6.00 -2.30
N GLN A 237 -14.74 6.84 -3.00
CA GLN A 237 -14.35 7.40 -4.29
C GLN A 237 -13.14 8.35 -4.18
N ASP A 238 -13.02 9.12 -3.09
CA ASP A 238 -11.82 9.93 -2.82
C ASP A 238 -10.58 9.07 -2.61
N GLU A 239 -10.70 7.99 -1.82
CA GLU A 239 -9.60 7.05 -1.57
C GLU A 239 -9.10 6.44 -2.89
N MET A 240 -10.04 6.02 -3.76
CA MET A 240 -9.70 5.51 -5.09
C MET A 240 -8.98 6.57 -5.95
N ARG A 241 -9.50 7.80 -6.04
CA ARG A 241 -8.84 8.88 -6.80
C ARG A 241 -7.44 9.20 -6.28
N ALA A 242 -7.26 9.20 -4.97
CA ALA A 242 -5.95 9.43 -4.36
C ALA A 242 -4.97 8.31 -4.73
N GLY A 243 -5.38 7.03 -4.59
CA GLY A 243 -4.56 5.89 -4.98
C GLY A 243 -4.18 5.88 -6.46
N MET A 244 -5.07 6.32 -7.35
CA MET A 244 -4.78 6.41 -8.78
C MET A 244 -3.76 7.51 -9.15
N SER A 245 -3.43 8.42 -8.23
CA SER A 245 -2.49 9.52 -8.50
C SER A 245 -1.08 9.00 -8.83
N TYR A 246 -0.66 7.89 -8.23
CA TYR A 246 0.65 7.26 -8.51
C TYR A 246 0.77 6.73 -9.95
N PHE A 247 -0.34 6.39 -10.60
CA PHE A 247 -0.31 6.05 -12.03
C PHE A 247 0.08 7.23 -12.87
N HIS A 248 -0.58 8.37 -12.65
CA HIS A 248 -0.31 9.58 -13.41
C HIS A 248 1.12 10.09 -13.19
N GLU A 249 1.62 10.04 -11.96
CA GLU A 249 2.90 10.65 -11.61
C GLU A 249 4.11 9.77 -11.99
N THR A 250 4.07 8.44 -11.76
CA THR A 250 5.27 7.59 -11.93
C THR A 250 5.01 6.25 -12.64
N ILE A 251 3.97 5.48 -12.27
CA ILE A 251 3.80 4.10 -12.73
C ILE A 251 3.55 4.04 -14.24
N TRP A 252 2.76 4.98 -14.79
CA TRP A 252 2.44 5.04 -16.23
C TRP A 252 3.69 5.06 -17.12
N LYS A 253 4.71 5.82 -16.73
CA LYS A 253 6.00 5.91 -17.44
C LYS A 253 7.00 4.87 -16.96
N GLY A 254 6.92 4.48 -15.68
CA GLY A 254 7.82 3.54 -15.04
C GLY A 254 7.75 2.13 -15.64
N VAL A 255 6.55 1.63 -15.93
CA VAL A 255 6.35 0.29 -16.50
C VAL A 255 7.06 0.10 -17.85
N PRO A 256 6.76 0.89 -18.91
CA PRO A 256 7.43 0.69 -20.20
C PRO A 256 8.95 0.89 -20.12
N LYS A 257 9.41 1.87 -19.31
CA LYS A 257 10.85 2.10 -19.04
C LYS A 257 11.51 0.85 -18.44
N PHE A 258 10.85 0.18 -17.50
CA PHE A 258 11.35 -1.06 -16.91
C PHE A 258 11.27 -2.25 -17.88
N LEU A 259 10.19 -2.43 -18.64
CA LEU A 259 10.11 -3.50 -19.64
C LEU A 259 11.20 -3.37 -20.72
N ARG A 260 11.56 -2.14 -21.10
CA ARG A 260 12.71 -1.86 -21.97
C ARG A 260 14.05 -2.24 -21.34
N ARG A 261 14.20 -2.16 -20.02
CA ARG A 261 15.37 -2.69 -19.29
C ARG A 261 15.45 -4.20 -19.41
N ILE A 262 14.33 -4.92 -19.32
CA ILE A 262 14.31 -6.38 -19.53
C ILE A 262 14.81 -6.72 -20.93
N ASP A 263 14.29 -6.04 -21.96
CA ASP A 263 14.77 -6.24 -23.35
C ASP A 263 16.28 -6.05 -23.49
N THR A 264 16.82 -5.03 -22.81
CA THR A 264 18.26 -4.73 -22.82
C THR A 264 19.07 -5.85 -22.15
N ALA A 265 18.60 -6.33 -20.99
CA ALA A 265 19.24 -7.40 -20.25
C ALA A 265 19.21 -8.74 -21.01
N LEU A 266 18.10 -9.05 -21.67
CA LEU A 266 17.97 -10.22 -22.56
C LEU A 266 18.96 -10.16 -23.72
N LYS A 267 19.05 -9.00 -24.40
CA LYS A 267 19.98 -8.80 -25.51
C LYS A 267 21.44 -8.95 -25.10
N ASN A 268 21.81 -8.43 -23.92
CA ASN A 268 23.16 -8.57 -23.36
C ASN A 268 23.55 -10.03 -23.07
N LEU A 269 22.57 -10.94 -23.03
CA LEU A 269 22.75 -12.36 -22.78
C LEU A 269 22.53 -13.23 -24.03
N GLY A 270 22.44 -12.61 -25.21
CA GLY A 270 22.33 -13.31 -26.50
C GLY A 270 20.90 -13.58 -26.97
N ILE A 271 19.88 -13.18 -26.21
CA ILE A 271 18.47 -13.29 -26.62
C ILE A 271 18.12 -12.03 -27.42
N ASN A 272 18.06 -12.18 -28.75
CA ASN A 272 17.81 -11.06 -29.67
C ASN A 272 16.32 -10.73 -29.87
N GLU A 273 15.45 -11.27 -29.01
CA GLU A 273 14.02 -10.99 -28.98
C GLU A 273 13.68 -10.06 -27.81
N ARG A 274 12.68 -9.20 -28.03
CA ARG A 274 12.06 -8.42 -26.95
C ARG A 274 11.01 -9.26 -26.26
N VAL A 275 10.71 -8.93 -25.00
CA VAL A 275 9.51 -9.47 -24.36
C VAL A 275 8.29 -9.03 -25.19
N PRO A 276 7.41 -9.96 -25.61
CA PRO A 276 6.19 -9.64 -26.35
C PRO A 276 5.38 -8.57 -25.62
N TYR A 277 4.88 -7.56 -26.35
CA TYR A 277 4.19 -6.42 -25.73
C TYR A 277 2.94 -6.81 -24.95
N ASN A 278 2.32 -7.94 -25.33
CA ASN A 278 1.11 -8.51 -24.74
C ASN A 278 1.40 -9.52 -23.62
N ALA A 279 2.67 -9.72 -23.24
CA ALA A 279 3.01 -10.58 -22.10
C ALA A 279 2.62 -9.86 -20.79
N PRO A 280 1.79 -10.48 -19.92
CA PRO A 280 1.25 -9.82 -18.73
C PRO A 280 2.24 -9.85 -17.55
N LEU A 281 3.47 -9.36 -17.75
CA LEU A 281 4.54 -9.43 -16.74
C LEU A 281 4.17 -8.68 -15.46
N ILE A 282 3.54 -7.52 -15.61
CA ILE A 282 3.13 -6.64 -14.51
C ILE A 282 1.65 -6.34 -14.71
N GLN A 283 0.87 -6.45 -13.64
CA GLN A 283 -0.54 -6.06 -13.58
C GLN A 283 -0.78 -5.28 -12.29
N PHE A 284 -1.83 -4.48 -12.28
CA PHE A 284 -2.25 -3.75 -11.10
C PHE A 284 -3.71 -4.02 -10.79
N SER A 285 -4.01 -4.22 -9.52
CA SER A 285 -5.36 -4.36 -8.99
C SER A 285 -5.60 -3.33 -7.90
N SER A 286 -6.86 -3.18 -7.47
CA SER A 286 -7.24 -2.24 -6.41
C SER A 286 -8.31 -2.84 -5.51
N TRP A 287 -8.27 -2.49 -4.23
CA TRP A 287 -9.35 -2.73 -3.26
C TRP A 287 -10.21 -1.50 -2.97
N MET A 288 -9.78 -0.32 -3.43
CA MET A 288 -10.44 0.96 -3.14
C MET A 288 -11.80 1.04 -3.86
N GLY A 289 -12.88 0.87 -3.10
CA GLY A 289 -14.27 0.83 -3.60
C GLY A 289 -14.81 -0.57 -3.90
N GLY A 290 -14.03 -1.62 -3.67
CA GLY A 290 -14.45 -3.02 -3.83
C GLY A 290 -14.40 -3.84 -2.53
N ASP A 291 -13.49 -3.50 -1.62
CA ASP A 291 -13.39 -4.13 -0.30
C ASP A 291 -14.41 -3.53 0.68
N ARG A 292 -15.49 -4.30 0.91
CA ARG A 292 -16.63 -3.95 1.77
C ARG A 292 -16.70 -4.76 3.06
N ASP A 293 -15.72 -5.62 3.32
CA ASP A 293 -15.61 -6.40 4.55
C ASP A 293 -15.73 -5.46 5.76
N GLY A 294 -16.88 -5.54 6.44
CA GLY A 294 -17.44 -4.62 7.44
C GLY A 294 -17.08 -3.14 7.27
N ASN A 295 -17.16 -2.66 6.03
CA ASN A 295 -17.21 -1.23 5.72
C ASN A 295 -18.52 -0.92 4.97
N PRO A 296 -19.60 -0.56 5.68
CA PRO A 296 -20.89 -0.30 5.05
C PRO A 296 -20.89 0.95 4.15
N ARG A 297 -19.83 1.78 4.17
CA ARG A 297 -19.68 2.92 3.25
C ARG A 297 -19.32 2.50 1.84
N VAL A 298 -18.85 1.26 1.62
CA VAL A 298 -18.59 0.71 0.29
C VAL A 298 -19.84 0.00 -0.20
N THR A 299 -20.74 0.79 -0.79
CA THR A 299 -22.02 0.33 -1.32
C THR A 299 -21.87 -0.20 -2.75
N PRO A 300 -22.90 -0.86 -3.33
CA PRO A 300 -22.89 -1.24 -4.73
C PRO A 300 -22.68 -0.05 -5.68
N GLU A 301 -23.28 1.11 -5.39
CA GLU A 301 -23.10 2.35 -6.16
C GLU A 301 -21.65 2.84 -6.12
N VAL A 302 -21.00 2.82 -4.94
CA VAL A 302 -19.57 3.13 -4.82
C VAL A 302 -18.72 2.24 -5.73
N THR A 303 -19.01 0.95 -5.78
CA THR A 303 -18.31 0.01 -6.67
C THR A 303 -18.49 0.38 -8.14
N ARG A 304 -19.71 0.74 -8.56
CA ARG A 304 -19.98 1.22 -9.91
C ARG A 304 -19.18 2.49 -10.22
N ASP A 305 -19.23 3.47 -9.32
CA ASP A 305 -18.55 4.75 -9.47
C ASP A 305 -17.05 4.59 -9.66
N VAL A 306 -16.40 3.77 -8.82
CA VAL A 306 -14.94 3.61 -8.91
C VAL A 306 -14.53 2.88 -10.18
N CYS A 307 -15.32 1.93 -10.69
CA CYS A 307 -15.07 1.30 -11.98
C CYS A 307 -15.18 2.32 -13.13
N LEU A 308 -16.22 3.15 -13.13
CA LEU A 308 -16.40 4.21 -14.14
C LEU A 308 -15.29 5.28 -14.07
N LEU A 309 -14.89 5.67 -12.85
CA LEU A 309 -13.76 6.57 -12.62
C LEU A 309 -12.46 5.98 -13.16
N ALA A 310 -12.19 4.70 -12.93
CA ALA A 310 -10.99 4.03 -13.42
C ALA A 310 -10.93 4.02 -14.96
N ARG A 311 -12.05 3.71 -15.62
CA ARG A 311 -12.16 3.78 -17.09
C ARG A 311 -11.98 5.19 -17.63
N MET A 312 -12.56 6.18 -16.96
CA MET A 312 -12.38 7.58 -17.32
C MET A 312 -10.92 8.04 -17.17
N MET A 313 -10.22 7.61 -16.12
CA MET A 313 -8.81 7.92 -15.90
C MET A 313 -7.90 7.24 -16.92
N ALA A 314 -8.14 5.95 -17.23
CA ALA A 314 -7.46 5.24 -18.32
C ALA A 314 -7.61 6.00 -19.65
N ALA A 315 -8.85 6.29 -20.05
CA ALA A 315 -9.13 6.99 -21.31
C ALA A 315 -8.44 8.36 -21.37
N ASN A 316 -8.37 9.09 -20.26
CA ASN A 316 -7.63 10.36 -20.19
C ASN A 316 -6.12 10.21 -20.41
N LEU A 317 -5.49 9.23 -19.78
CA LEU A 317 -4.05 8.98 -19.94
C LEU A 317 -3.71 8.55 -21.38
N TYR A 318 -4.52 7.64 -21.95
CA TYR A 318 -4.38 7.25 -23.35
C TYR A 318 -4.63 8.42 -24.31
N PHE A 319 -5.63 9.26 -24.04
CA PHE A 319 -5.96 10.41 -24.87
C PHE A 319 -4.82 11.45 -24.89
N SER A 320 -4.13 11.67 -23.77
CA SER A 320 -2.95 12.56 -23.77
C SER A 320 -1.79 11.96 -24.56
N GLN A 321 -1.53 10.65 -24.40
CA GLN A 321 -0.37 9.98 -25.00
C GLN A 321 -0.54 9.72 -26.51
N ILE A 322 -1.78 9.51 -26.99
CA ILE A 322 -2.05 9.29 -28.41
C ILE A 322 -1.77 10.55 -29.24
N GLU A 323 -1.98 11.75 -28.68
CA GLU A 323 -1.66 13.01 -29.36
C GLU A 323 -0.15 13.17 -29.59
N ASP A 324 0.67 12.84 -28.59
CA ASP A 324 2.13 12.82 -28.75
C ASP A 324 2.56 11.79 -29.82
N LEU A 325 1.95 10.60 -29.82
CA LEU A 325 2.22 9.59 -30.83
C LEU A 325 1.81 10.02 -32.24
N MET A 326 0.72 10.78 -32.37
CA MET A 326 0.32 11.40 -33.64
C MET A 326 1.36 12.42 -34.11
N PHE A 327 1.96 13.22 -33.22
CA PHE A 327 3.04 14.13 -33.59
C PHE A 327 4.25 13.36 -34.14
N GLU A 328 4.69 12.31 -33.43
CA GLU A 328 5.87 11.51 -33.78
C GLU A 328 5.70 10.67 -35.06
N LEU A 329 4.55 10.02 -35.25
CA LEU A 329 4.33 9.12 -36.39
C LEU A 329 3.89 9.86 -37.67
N SER A 330 4.73 10.78 -38.15
CA SER A 330 4.51 11.57 -39.37
C SER A 330 4.87 10.86 -40.68
N MET A 331 5.13 9.55 -40.64
CA MET A 331 5.61 8.77 -41.78
C MET A 331 4.51 8.63 -42.84
N TRP A 332 4.92 8.71 -44.12
CA TRP A 332 4.03 8.51 -45.26
C TRP A 332 4.10 7.09 -45.84
N ARG A 333 5.21 6.37 -45.64
CA ARG A 333 5.38 4.98 -46.08
C ARG A 333 4.63 4.04 -45.14
N CYS A 334 3.79 3.18 -45.71
CA CYS A 334 3.04 2.18 -44.98
C CYS A 334 2.81 0.94 -45.82
N ASN A 335 2.44 -0.17 -45.17
CA ASN A 335 1.95 -1.37 -45.84
C ASN A 335 0.56 -1.14 -46.47
N GLU A 336 0.19 -2.05 -47.37
CA GLU A 336 -1.07 -1.95 -48.13
C GLU A 336 -2.30 -1.92 -47.24
N GLU A 337 -2.29 -2.70 -46.17
CA GLU A 337 -3.39 -2.83 -45.24
C GLU A 337 -3.69 -1.51 -44.50
N LEU A 338 -2.66 -0.86 -43.94
CA LEU A 338 -2.80 0.44 -43.28
C LEU A 338 -3.30 1.51 -44.27
N ARG A 339 -2.78 1.48 -45.51
CA ARG A 339 -3.16 2.42 -46.57
C ARG A 339 -4.66 2.35 -46.86
N VAL A 340 -5.19 1.15 -47.12
CA VAL A 340 -6.63 0.94 -47.38
C VAL A 340 -7.48 1.39 -46.19
N ARG A 341 -7.06 1.07 -44.95
CA ARG A 341 -7.77 1.47 -43.73
C ARG A 341 -7.80 2.99 -43.56
N ALA A 342 -6.68 3.67 -43.79
CA ALA A 342 -6.56 5.12 -43.70
C ALA A 342 -7.41 5.84 -44.77
N GLU A 343 -7.37 5.36 -46.02
CA GLU A 343 -8.20 5.89 -47.11
C GLU A 343 -9.70 5.76 -46.78
N GLY A 344 -10.13 4.60 -46.24
CA GLY A 344 -11.51 4.37 -45.83
C GLY A 344 -11.98 5.26 -44.68
N LEU A 345 -11.13 5.54 -43.69
CA LEU A 345 -11.43 6.49 -42.61
C LEU A 345 -11.50 7.94 -43.11
N HIS A 346 -10.61 8.32 -44.01
CA HIS A 346 -10.60 9.66 -44.59
C HIS A 346 -11.89 9.97 -45.37
N GLN A 347 -12.39 9.01 -46.17
CA GLN A 347 -13.63 9.18 -46.95
C GLN A 347 -14.88 9.31 -46.08
N ASN A 348 -14.91 8.66 -44.92
CA ASN A 348 -16.07 8.65 -44.02
C ASN A 348 -16.07 9.80 -42.99
N SER A 349 -15.01 10.61 -42.96
CA SER A 349 -14.83 11.67 -41.98
C SER A 349 -15.72 12.90 -42.25
N LYS A 350 -16.98 12.87 -41.83
CA LYS A 350 -17.87 14.05 -41.77
C LYS A 350 -17.47 14.94 -40.57
N ARG A 351 -16.53 15.89 -40.74
CA ARG A 351 -15.99 16.68 -39.60
C ARG A 351 -16.87 17.88 -39.25
N ASP A 352 -17.69 17.72 -38.21
CA ASP A 352 -18.17 18.85 -37.39
C ASP A 352 -17.35 18.86 -36.08
N ALA A 353 -16.05 19.15 -36.21
CA ALA A 353 -15.04 19.01 -35.15
C ALA A 353 -14.97 20.26 -34.26
N LYS A 354 -15.97 20.46 -33.38
CA LYS A 354 -16.04 21.65 -32.50
C LYS A 354 -15.14 21.57 -31.25
N HIS A 355 -14.58 20.40 -30.92
CA HIS A 355 -13.93 20.14 -29.62
C HIS A 355 -12.41 19.90 -29.67
N PHE A 356 -11.76 19.99 -30.84
CA PHE A 356 -10.32 19.70 -31.00
C PHE A 356 -9.49 20.95 -31.30
N ILE A 357 -8.20 20.92 -30.91
CA ILE A 357 -7.21 21.95 -31.24
C ILE A 357 -7.13 22.12 -32.77
N GLU A 358 -7.00 23.36 -33.25
CA GLU A 358 -6.97 23.69 -34.68
C GLU A 358 -6.01 22.84 -35.51
N PHE A 359 -4.84 22.54 -34.96
CA PHE A 359 -3.80 21.73 -35.60
C PHE A 359 -4.30 20.35 -36.06
N TRP A 360 -5.23 19.72 -35.35
CA TRP A 360 -5.75 18.39 -35.68
C TRP A 360 -7.08 18.39 -36.44
N LYS A 361 -7.63 19.57 -36.76
CA LYS A 361 -8.94 19.69 -37.43
C LYS A 361 -8.96 19.08 -38.83
N GLN A 362 -7.82 19.00 -39.52
CA GLN A 362 -7.66 18.30 -40.79
C GLN A 362 -6.34 17.51 -40.81
N ILE A 363 -6.43 16.19 -40.92
CA ILE A 363 -5.25 15.31 -41.07
C ILE A 363 -5.12 14.97 -42.54
N HIS A 364 -3.94 15.19 -43.12
CA HIS A 364 -3.70 14.96 -44.53
C HIS A 364 -3.69 13.45 -44.85
N PRO A 365 -4.31 12.99 -45.96
CA PRO A 365 -4.39 11.56 -46.28
C PRO A 365 -3.02 10.89 -46.51
N ASN A 366 -1.99 11.67 -46.88
CA ASN A 366 -0.60 11.19 -47.02
C ASN A 366 0.08 10.86 -45.67
N GLU A 367 -0.60 11.07 -44.54
CA GLU A 367 -0.11 10.74 -43.19
C GLU A 367 -0.94 9.59 -42.61
N PRO A 368 -0.81 8.35 -43.15
CA PRO A 368 -1.75 7.26 -42.88
C PRO A 368 -1.78 6.86 -41.40
N TYR A 369 -0.65 6.87 -40.70
CA TYR A 369 -0.61 6.59 -39.26
C TYR A 369 -1.41 7.62 -38.46
N ARG A 370 -1.26 8.92 -38.76
CA ARG A 370 -2.03 9.99 -38.10
C ARG A 370 -3.52 9.87 -38.36
N VAL A 371 -3.93 9.40 -39.55
CA VAL A 371 -5.35 9.14 -39.85
C VAL A 371 -5.90 8.03 -38.93
N ILE A 372 -5.18 6.90 -38.79
CA ILE A 372 -5.58 5.81 -37.88
C ILE A 372 -5.60 6.28 -36.42
N LEU A 373 -4.52 6.90 -35.95
CA LEU A 373 -4.40 7.35 -34.56
C LEU A 373 -5.41 8.47 -34.22
N GLY A 374 -5.80 9.29 -35.21
CA GLY A 374 -6.87 10.26 -35.07
C GLY A 374 -8.23 9.60 -34.77
N ASP A 375 -8.58 8.52 -35.47
CA ASP A 375 -9.79 7.73 -35.18
C ASP A 375 -9.73 7.11 -33.77
N VAL A 376 -8.56 6.58 -33.38
CA VAL A 376 -8.32 6.05 -32.03
C VAL A 376 -8.54 7.14 -30.97
N ARG A 377 -7.98 8.33 -31.16
CA ARG A 377 -8.16 9.48 -30.27
C ARG A 377 -9.63 9.87 -30.15
N ASP A 378 -10.36 9.93 -31.26
CA ASP A 378 -11.78 10.30 -31.28
C ASP A 378 -12.63 9.27 -30.51
N LYS A 379 -12.34 7.97 -30.67
CA LYS A 379 -12.97 6.91 -29.87
C LYS A 379 -12.58 6.95 -28.39
N LEU A 380 -11.34 7.30 -28.05
CA LEU A 380 -10.90 7.51 -26.66
C LEU A 380 -11.66 8.67 -26.01
N TYR A 381 -11.87 9.77 -26.73
CA TYR A 381 -12.70 10.89 -26.28
C TYR A 381 -14.12 10.42 -25.95
N ASN A 382 -14.76 9.69 -26.87
CA ASN A 382 -16.10 9.14 -26.65
C ASN A 382 -16.14 8.17 -25.47
N THR A 383 -15.10 7.32 -25.30
CA THR A 383 -14.97 6.39 -24.18
C THR A 383 -14.91 7.14 -22.84
N ARG A 384 -14.14 8.22 -22.78
CA ARG A 384 -14.04 9.10 -21.61
C ARG A 384 -15.38 9.78 -21.32
N GLU A 385 -15.98 10.44 -22.31
CA GLU A 385 -17.21 11.19 -22.13
C GLU A 385 -18.39 10.28 -21.79
N ARG A 386 -18.47 9.07 -22.38
CA ARG A 386 -19.46 8.06 -22.00
C ARG A 386 -19.31 7.67 -20.54
N SER A 387 -18.08 7.38 -20.08
CA SER A 387 -17.81 7.07 -18.68
C SER A 387 -18.20 8.23 -17.75
N ARG A 388 -17.93 9.47 -18.16
CA ARG A 388 -18.29 10.69 -17.42
C ARG A 388 -19.82 10.88 -17.34
N GLN A 389 -20.54 10.67 -18.43
CA GLN A 389 -22.01 10.78 -18.48
C GLN A 389 -22.66 9.70 -17.60
N LEU A 390 -22.23 8.45 -17.74
CA LEU A 390 -22.68 7.34 -16.89
C LEU A 390 -22.44 7.61 -15.40
N LEU A 391 -21.27 8.15 -15.04
CA LEU A 391 -20.96 8.52 -13.65
C LEU A 391 -21.83 9.67 -13.12
N ALA A 392 -22.23 10.61 -13.99
CA ALA A 392 -22.97 11.80 -13.58
C ALA A 392 -24.49 11.58 -13.50
N SER A 393 -25.06 10.75 -14.39
CA SER A 393 -26.53 10.59 -14.52
C SER A 393 -26.99 9.15 -14.73
N GLY A 394 -26.09 8.17 -14.76
CA GLY A 394 -26.42 6.77 -15.04
C GLY A 394 -26.75 6.47 -16.51
N MET A 395 -26.79 7.48 -17.38
CA MET A 395 -27.14 7.35 -18.80
C MET A 395 -26.14 8.14 -19.67
N SER A 396 -25.96 7.71 -20.92
CA SER A 396 -25.05 8.36 -21.88
C SER A 396 -25.67 8.39 -23.26
N ASP A 397 -25.66 9.57 -23.89
CA ASP A 397 -26.12 9.78 -25.28
C ASP A 397 -25.10 9.25 -26.31
N ILE A 398 -23.86 9.01 -25.88
CA ILE A 398 -22.79 8.45 -26.71
C ILE A 398 -23.01 6.95 -26.87
N PRO A 399 -23.23 6.41 -28.09
CA PRO A 399 -23.45 4.98 -28.31
C PRO A 399 -22.21 4.12 -27.97
N GLU A 400 -22.39 2.86 -27.60
CA GLU A 400 -21.28 1.96 -27.26
C GLU A 400 -20.33 1.72 -28.43
N GLU A 401 -20.87 1.66 -29.65
CA GLU A 401 -20.10 1.41 -30.88
C GLU A 401 -19.13 2.55 -31.21
N SER A 402 -19.36 3.73 -30.62
CA SER A 402 -18.51 4.91 -30.78
C SER A 402 -17.40 5.00 -29.74
N ALA A 403 -17.35 4.08 -28.78
CA ALA A 403 -16.37 3.98 -27.70
C ALA A 403 -15.64 2.63 -27.75
N PHE A 404 -14.54 2.50 -27.01
CA PHE A 404 -13.86 1.22 -26.80
C PHE A 404 -14.54 0.44 -25.68
N THR A 405 -15.04 -0.75 -25.99
CA THR A 405 -15.73 -1.63 -25.02
C THR A 405 -14.85 -2.78 -24.54
N ASN A 406 -13.81 -3.14 -25.30
CA ASN A 406 -12.80 -4.13 -24.92
C ASN A 406 -11.40 -3.70 -25.39
N VAL A 407 -10.38 -4.32 -24.81
CA VAL A 407 -8.97 -3.96 -25.06
C VAL A 407 -8.51 -4.36 -26.46
N GLU A 408 -9.08 -5.43 -27.03
CA GLU A 408 -8.73 -5.91 -28.37
C GLU A 408 -9.11 -4.90 -29.45
N GLN A 409 -10.26 -4.24 -29.34
CA GLN A 409 -10.66 -3.14 -30.22
C GLN A 409 -9.66 -1.98 -30.18
N PHE A 410 -9.05 -1.73 -29.01
CA PHE A 410 -8.10 -0.65 -28.83
C PHE A 410 -6.68 -1.02 -29.31
N LEU A 411 -6.27 -2.28 -29.11
CA LEU A 411 -4.99 -2.80 -29.58
C LEU A 411 -4.93 -2.95 -31.11
N GLU A 412 -6.00 -3.37 -31.76
CA GLU A 412 -6.03 -3.64 -33.21
C GLU A 412 -5.41 -2.53 -34.08
N PRO A 413 -5.83 -1.25 -33.97
CA PRO A 413 -5.25 -0.18 -34.79
C PRO A 413 -3.78 0.10 -34.44
N LEU A 414 -3.36 -0.11 -33.19
CA LEU A 414 -1.99 0.10 -32.73
C LEU A 414 -1.05 -1.00 -33.25
N GLU A 415 -1.52 -2.25 -33.22
CA GLU A 415 -0.82 -3.40 -33.78
C GLU A 415 -0.70 -3.30 -35.31
N LEU A 416 -1.74 -2.78 -35.97
CA LEU A 416 -1.70 -2.44 -37.40
C LEU A 416 -0.61 -1.41 -37.70
N CYS A 417 -0.51 -0.32 -36.92
CA CYS A 417 0.58 0.64 -37.07
C CYS A 417 1.95 -0.03 -36.84
N TYR A 418 2.08 -0.86 -35.81
CA TYR A 418 3.34 -1.52 -35.45
C TYR A 418 3.83 -2.47 -36.55
N ARG A 419 2.94 -3.33 -37.09
CA ARG A 419 3.28 -4.25 -38.18
C ARG A 419 3.57 -3.52 -39.48
N SER A 420 2.89 -2.41 -39.75
CA SER A 420 3.13 -1.57 -40.93
C SER A 420 4.51 -0.92 -40.90
N LEU A 421 4.90 -0.32 -39.77
CA LEU A 421 6.25 0.23 -39.58
C LEU A 421 7.33 -0.84 -39.73
N CYS A 422 7.13 -2.02 -39.13
CA CYS A 422 8.06 -3.14 -39.29
C CYS A 422 8.20 -3.57 -40.75
N ALA A 423 7.10 -3.69 -41.49
CA ALA A 423 7.10 -4.07 -42.90
C ALA A 423 7.79 -3.04 -43.81
N CYS A 424 7.77 -1.75 -43.43
CA CYS A 424 8.45 -0.67 -44.15
C CYS A 424 9.94 -0.50 -43.79
N GLY A 425 10.49 -1.33 -42.90
CA GLY A 425 11.87 -1.22 -42.43
C GLY A 425 12.07 -0.26 -41.24
N ASP A 426 10.98 0.29 -40.70
CA ASP A 426 10.95 1.29 -39.63
C ASP A 426 10.76 0.66 -38.24
N ARG A 427 11.20 -0.58 -38.05
CA ARG A 427 11.13 -1.28 -36.74
C ARG A 427 11.76 -0.48 -35.58
N PRO A 428 12.89 0.24 -35.74
CA PRO A 428 13.41 1.08 -34.65
C PRO A 428 12.42 2.15 -34.17
N ILE A 429 11.57 2.67 -35.06
CA ILE A 429 10.51 3.62 -34.72
C ILE A 429 9.36 2.89 -34.01
N ALA A 430 8.95 1.72 -34.53
CA ALA A 430 7.91 0.88 -33.91
C ALA A 430 8.28 0.47 -32.47
N ASP A 431 9.56 0.14 -32.24
CA ASP A 431 10.14 -0.21 -30.93
C ASP A 431 10.32 0.99 -29.98
N GLY A 432 10.01 2.21 -30.43
CA GLY A 432 10.03 3.45 -29.64
C GLY A 432 8.76 3.64 -28.83
N SER A 433 8.14 4.81 -28.97
CA SER A 433 6.93 5.22 -28.23
C SER A 433 5.72 4.34 -28.50
N LEU A 434 5.58 3.79 -29.72
CA LEU A 434 4.48 2.88 -30.06
C LEU A 434 4.55 1.57 -29.25
N LEU A 435 5.74 0.98 -29.09
CA LEU A 435 5.92 -0.22 -28.26
C LEU A 435 5.65 0.07 -26.79
N ASP A 436 6.07 1.25 -26.29
CA ASP A 436 5.76 1.66 -24.91
C ASP A 436 4.24 1.79 -24.73
N PHE A 437 3.53 2.35 -25.72
CA PHE A 437 2.08 2.47 -25.70
C PHE A 437 1.37 1.11 -25.74
N LEU A 438 1.80 0.19 -26.61
CA LEU A 438 1.27 -1.19 -26.65
C LEU A 438 1.43 -1.92 -25.30
N ARG A 439 2.58 -1.73 -24.65
CA ARG A 439 2.87 -2.28 -23.31
C ARG A 439 1.99 -1.64 -22.23
N GLN A 440 1.73 -0.34 -22.30
CA GLN A 440 0.79 0.34 -21.41
C GLN A 440 -0.62 -0.22 -21.56
N VAL A 441 -1.12 -0.35 -22.79
CA VAL A 441 -2.45 -0.94 -23.06
C VAL A 441 -2.56 -2.36 -22.53
N SER A 442 -1.53 -3.19 -22.73
CA SER A 442 -1.50 -4.58 -22.24
C SER A 442 -1.38 -4.68 -20.71
N THR A 443 -0.75 -3.70 -20.06
CA THR A 443 -0.58 -3.65 -18.59
C THR A 443 -1.84 -3.14 -17.89
N PHE A 444 -2.40 -2.04 -18.40
CA PHE A 444 -3.42 -1.25 -17.71
C PHE A 444 -4.84 -1.48 -18.26
N GLY A 445 -4.97 -2.04 -19.47
CA GLY A 445 -6.25 -2.25 -20.14
C GLY A 445 -7.07 -0.97 -20.24
N LEU A 446 -8.40 -1.09 -20.25
CA LEU A 446 -9.32 0.05 -20.27
C LEU A 446 -9.71 0.57 -18.87
N SER A 447 -9.18 -0.02 -17.80
CA SER A 447 -9.58 0.30 -16.42
C SER A 447 -8.44 0.77 -15.51
N LEU A 448 -7.19 0.87 -15.98
CA LEU A 448 -5.94 1.06 -15.20
C LEU A 448 -5.63 -0.08 -14.22
N VAL A 449 -6.60 -0.40 -13.37
CA VAL A 449 -6.56 -1.43 -12.35
C VAL A 449 -7.81 -2.30 -12.45
N ARG A 450 -7.67 -3.57 -12.09
CA ARG A 450 -8.82 -4.45 -11.85
C ARG A 450 -9.28 -4.32 -10.41
N LEU A 451 -10.59 -4.18 -10.18
CA LEU A 451 -11.15 -4.05 -8.83
C LEU A 451 -11.44 -5.43 -8.24
N ASP A 452 -10.84 -5.76 -7.10
CA ASP A 452 -11.27 -6.91 -6.32
C ASP A 452 -12.50 -6.56 -5.49
N ILE A 453 -13.44 -7.49 -5.40
CA ILE A 453 -14.60 -7.41 -4.51
C ILE A 453 -14.30 -8.29 -3.30
N ARG A 454 -14.46 -7.76 -2.08
CA ARG A 454 -14.21 -8.54 -0.85
C ARG A 454 -15.36 -8.41 0.14
N GLN A 455 -15.91 -9.54 0.59
CA GLN A 455 -16.98 -9.61 1.58
C GLN A 455 -16.73 -10.79 2.54
N GLU A 456 -17.25 -10.73 3.77
CA GLU A 456 -17.10 -11.84 4.74
C GLU A 456 -18.10 -12.98 4.52
N SER A 457 -17.66 -14.22 4.76
CA SER A 457 -18.41 -15.47 4.54
C SER A 457 -19.79 -15.52 5.22
N ASP A 458 -19.91 -14.98 6.43
CA ASP A 458 -21.17 -14.94 7.19
C ASP A 458 -22.27 -14.17 6.45
N ARG A 459 -21.91 -13.12 5.70
CA ARG A 459 -22.88 -12.33 4.90
C ARG A 459 -23.44 -13.11 3.74
N HIS A 460 -22.68 -14.04 3.15
CA HIS A 460 -23.20 -14.97 2.13
C HIS A 460 -24.10 -16.02 2.77
N THR A 461 -23.72 -16.52 3.95
CA THR A 461 -24.52 -17.44 4.75
C THR A 461 -25.88 -16.82 5.10
N ASP A 462 -25.94 -15.54 5.47
CA ASP A 462 -27.21 -14.83 5.74
C ASP A 462 -28.14 -14.77 4.52
N VAL A 463 -27.60 -14.52 3.33
CA VAL A 463 -28.38 -14.50 2.09
C VAL A 463 -28.95 -15.89 1.80
N LEU A 464 -28.13 -16.94 1.89
CA LEU A 464 -28.57 -18.31 1.65
C LEU A 464 -29.56 -18.80 2.72
N ASP A 465 -29.39 -18.38 3.97
CA ASP A 465 -30.32 -18.67 5.05
C ASP A 465 -31.69 -18.02 4.82
N ALA A 466 -31.72 -16.76 4.40
CA ALA A 466 -32.96 -16.09 4.03
C ALA A 466 -33.67 -16.78 2.85
N ILE A 467 -32.91 -17.19 1.84
CA ILE A 467 -33.44 -17.95 0.69
C ILE A 467 -34.04 -19.29 1.13
N THR A 468 -33.29 -20.08 1.89
CA THR A 468 -33.73 -21.42 2.32
C THR A 468 -34.94 -21.36 3.24
N ASN A 469 -35.00 -20.36 4.14
CA ASN A 469 -36.17 -20.11 4.98
C ASN A 469 -37.39 -19.68 4.15
N HIS A 470 -37.22 -18.76 3.19
CA HIS A 470 -38.31 -18.29 2.32
C HIS A 470 -38.90 -19.42 1.46
N LEU A 471 -38.06 -20.33 0.98
CA LEU A 471 -38.48 -21.51 0.21
C LEU A 471 -39.09 -22.62 1.09
N GLY A 472 -39.04 -22.50 2.42
CA GLY A 472 -39.55 -23.50 3.36
C GLY A 472 -38.74 -24.80 3.39
N ILE A 473 -37.46 -24.77 2.99
CA ILE A 473 -36.58 -25.95 2.93
C ILE A 473 -35.64 -26.09 4.15
N GLY A 474 -35.71 -25.13 5.08
CA GLY A 474 -34.97 -25.12 6.36
C GLY A 474 -34.05 -23.90 6.48
N SER A 475 -33.18 -23.90 7.49
CA SER A 475 -32.17 -22.87 7.71
C SER A 475 -30.79 -23.35 7.27
N TYR A 476 -30.24 -22.76 6.21
CA TYR A 476 -28.87 -23.00 5.74
C TYR A 476 -27.83 -22.79 6.84
N ARG A 477 -28.04 -21.79 7.72
CA ARG A 477 -27.16 -21.48 8.84
C ARG A 477 -27.06 -22.63 9.85
N GLU A 478 -28.15 -23.35 10.09
CA GLU A 478 -28.19 -24.48 11.04
C GLU A 478 -27.65 -25.80 10.45
N TRP A 479 -27.45 -25.87 9.13
CA TRP A 479 -26.98 -27.10 8.49
C TRP A 479 -25.49 -27.36 8.76
N SER A 480 -25.12 -28.65 8.82
CA SER A 480 -23.72 -29.06 8.85
C SER A 480 -23.02 -28.71 7.54
N GLU A 481 -21.69 -28.67 7.56
CA GLU A 481 -20.88 -28.39 6.38
C GLU A 481 -21.19 -29.36 5.22
N GLU A 482 -21.39 -30.64 5.51
CA GLU A 482 -21.73 -31.66 4.52
C GLU A 482 -23.10 -31.39 3.88
N LYS A 483 -24.10 -31.03 4.69
CA LYS A 483 -25.45 -30.72 4.21
C LYS A 483 -25.47 -29.42 3.40
N ARG A 484 -24.66 -28.42 3.79
CA ARG A 484 -24.46 -27.20 2.99
C ARG A 484 -23.85 -27.52 1.64
N GLN A 485 -22.78 -28.31 1.59
CA GLN A 485 -22.17 -28.74 0.32
C GLN A 485 -23.15 -29.53 -0.55
N GLU A 486 -23.87 -30.50 0.01
CA GLU A 486 -24.87 -31.30 -0.73
C GLU A 486 -25.93 -30.41 -1.39
N TRP A 487 -26.51 -29.48 -0.62
CA TRP A 487 -27.51 -28.56 -1.13
C TRP A 487 -26.93 -27.61 -2.19
N LEU A 488 -25.79 -26.98 -1.91
CA LEU A 488 -25.14 -26.07 -2.87
C LEU A 488 -24.83 -26.77 -4.19
N LEU A 489 -24.33 -28.01 -4.15
CA LEU A 489 -24.03 -28.78 -5.36
C LEU A 489 -25.29 -29.17 -6.12
N SER A 490 -26.37 -29.54 -5.41
CA SER A 490 -27.68 -29.78 -6.03
C SER A 490 -28.17 -28.54 -6.80
N GLU A 491 -28.12 -27.36 -6.17
CA GLU A 491 -28.53 -26.11 -6.82
C GLU A 491 -27.57 -25.71 -7.96
N LEU A 492 -26.26 -25.83 -7.79
CA LEU A 492 -25.24 -25.51 -8.80
C LEU A 492 -25.32 -26.39 -10.06
N GLN A 493 -25.77 -27.64 -9.92
CA GLN A 493 -26.05 -28.54 -11.04
C GLN A 493 -27.45 -28.33 -11.63
N GLY A 494 -28.39 -27.88 -10.80
CA GLY A 494 -29.72 -27.49 -11.19
C GLY A 494 -29.75 -26.33 -12.19
N LYS A 495 -30.83 -26.26 -12.99
CA LYS A 495 -31.08 -25.19 -13.96
C LYS A 495 -32.25 -24.27 -13.57
N ARG A 496 -32.91 -24.59 -12.45
CA ARG A 496 -34.03 -23.80 -11.94
C ARG A 496 -33.47 -22.55 -11.24
N PRO A 497 -34.02 -21.35 -11.49
CA PRO A 497 -33.71 -20.18 -10.68
C PRO A 497 -34.08 -20.40 -9.21
N LEU A 498 -33.22 -19.95 -8.30
CA LEU A 498 -33.32 -20.25 -6.88
C LEU A 498 -34.30 -19.32 -6.15
N PHE A 499 -34.28 -18.02 -6.45
CA PHE A 499 -35.15 -17.03 -5.81
C PHE A 499 -35.74 -16.03 -6.80
N GLY A 500 -36.90 -15.46 -6.45
CA GLY A 500 -37.60 -14.44 -7.20
C GLY A 500 -37.46 -13.04 -6.57
N PRO A 501 -38.11 -12.02 -7.16
CA PRO A 501 -38.09 -10.65 -6.63
C PRO A 501 -38.81 -10.52 -5.28
N ASP A 502 -39.57 -11.53 -4.86
CA ASP A 502 -40.36 -11.61 -3.63
C ASP A 502 -39.56 -12.04 -2.39
N LEU A 503 -38.28 -12.39 -2.53
CA LEU A 503 -37.40 -12.74 -1.41
C LEU A 503 -37.34 -11.55 -0.40
N PRO A 504 -37.70 -11.76 0.88
CA PRO A 504 -37.52 -10.74 1.91
C PRO A 504 -36.03 -10.45 2.14
N LYS A 505 -35.64 -9.17 2.07
CA LYS A 505 -34.24 -8.73 2.21
C LYS A 505 -34.10 -7.77 3.38
N THR A 506 -33.14 -8.03 4.26
CA THR A 506 -32.60 -7.00 5.14
C THR A 506 -31.69 -6.05 4.33
N GLU A 507 -31.32 -4.90 4.89
CA GLU A 507 -30.35 -3.98 4.26
C GLU A 507 -29.04 -4.69 3.91
N GLU A 508 -28.57 -5.56 4.80
CA GLU A 508 -27.35 -6.34 4.59
C GLU A 508 -27.49 -7.40 3.49
N ILE A 509 -28.64 -8.06 3.37
CA ILE A 509 -28.90 -9.01 2.28
C ILE A 509 -28.99 -8.28 0.94
N ALA A 510 -29.68 -7.13 0.92
CA ALA A 510 -29.79 -6.29 -0.27
C ALA A 510 -28.41 -5.84 -0.76
N ASP A 511 -27.54 -5.35 0.13
CA ASP A 511 -26.16 -4.96 -0.22
C ASP A 511 -25.38 -6.09 -0.92
N VAL A 512 -25.46 -7.34 -0.42
CA VAL A 512 -24.75 -8.48 -1.05
C VAL A 512 -25.30 -8.77 -2.44
N LEU A 513 -26.62 -8.83 -2.61
CA LEU A 513 -27.25 -9.13 -3.89
C LEU A 513 -27.04 -8.01 -4.91
N ASP A 514 -27.18 -6.75 -4.49
CA ASP A 514 -27.01 -5.58 -5.35
C ASP A 514 -25.55 -5.39 -5.78
N THR A 515 -24.59 -5.81 -4.95
CA THR A 515 -23.19 -5.91 -5.36
C THR A 515 -23.01 -6.85 -6.53
N LEU A 516 -23.63 -8.03 -6.47
CA LEU A 516 -23.55 -9.03 -7.53
C LEU A 516 -24.27 -8.55 -8.80
N HIS A 517 -25.36 -7.79 -8.67
CA HIS A 517 -26.00 -7.12 -9.81
C HIS A 517 -25.08 -6.08 -10.46
N VAL A 518 -24.38 -5.25 -9.68
CA VAL A 518 -23.38 -4.30 -10.23
C VAL A 518 -22.27 -5.05 -10.97
N ILE A 519 -21.81 -6.18 -10.45
CA ILE A 519 -20.82 -7.04 -11.12
C ILE A 519 -21.38 -7.60 -12.44
N ALA A 520 -22.65 -8.01 -12.48
CA ALA A 520 -23.29 -8.55 -13.67
C ALA A 520 -23.50 -7.49 -14.78
N GLU A 521 -23.67 -6.22 -14.40
CA GLU A 521 -23.92 -5.11 -15.32
C GLU A 521 -22.65 -4.49 -15.92
N LEU A 522 -21.56 -4.45 -15.15
CA LEU A 522 -20.32 -3.82 -15.59
C LEU A 522 -19.44 -4.76 -16.45
N PRO A 523 -18.59 -4.21 -17.33
CA PRO A 523 -17.64 -5.01 -18.10
C PRO A 523 -16.73 -5.87 -17.20
N SER A 524 -16.51 -7.13 -17.58
CA SER A 524 -15.74 -8.09 -16.78
C SER A 524 -14.26 -7.71 -16.63
N ASP A 525 -13.72 -6.90 -17.55
CA ASP A 525 -12.36 -6.37 -17.48
C ASP A 525 -12.18 -5.29 -16.40
N SER A 526 -13.26 -4.80 -15.78
CA SER A 526 -13.21 -3.93 -14.60
C SER A 526 -12.91 -4.67 -13.30
N PHE A 527 -13.07 -5.99 -13.25
CA PHE A 527 -12.96 -6.76 -12.03
C PHE A 527 -11.77 -7.73 -12.00
N GLY A 528 -11.33 -8.00 -10.78
CA GLY A 528 -10.32 -8.99 -10.43
C GLY A 528 -10.97 -10.23 -9.78
N ALA A 529 -10.71 -10.41 -8.49
CA ALA A 529 -11.20 -11.53 -7.70
C ALA A 529 -12.46 -11.17 -6.88
N TYR A 530 -13.26 -12.18 -6.54
CA TYR A 530 -14.20 -12.12 -5.41
C TYR A 530 -13.54 -12.82 -4.21
N ILE A 531 -13.13 -12.05 -3.22
CA ILE A 531 -12.41 -12.53 -2.03
C ILE A 531 -13.41 -12.73 -0.89
N ILE A 532 -13.29 -13.88 -0.20
CA ILE A 532 -14.13 -14.23 0.94
C ILE A 532 -13.31 -14.10 2.21
N SER A 533 -13.49 -13.02 2.96
CA SER A 533 -12.90 -12.87 4.31
C SER A 533 -13.50 -13.90 5.27
N MET A 534 -12.72 -14.32 6.28
CA MET A 534 -13.10 -15.38 7.23
C MET A 534 -13.57 -16.66 6.54
N ALA A 535 -12.92 -17.08 5.45
CA ALA A 535 -13.23 -18.36 4.82
C ALA A 535 -12.74 -19.50 5.71
N THR A 536 -13.59 -20.50 5.91
CA THR A 536 -13.33 -21.65 6.80
C THR A 536 -13.52 -22.99 6.10
N ALA A 537 -14.43 -23.06 5.14
CA ALA A 537 -14.89 -24.32 4.57
C ALA A 537 -15.18 -24.24 3.06
N PRO A 538 -15.27 -25.38 2.36
CA PRO A 538 -15.66 -25.43 0.95
C PRO A 538 -17.02 -24.77 0.65
N SER A 539 -17.98 -24.86 1.57
CA SER A 539 -19.30 -24.26 1.38
C SER A 539 -19.25 -22.73 1.24
N ASP A 540 -18.29 -22.05 1.88
CA ASP A 540 -18.10 -20.60 1.75
C ASP A 540 -17.81 -20.21 0.29
N VAL A 541 -16.95 -20.98 -0.39
CA VAL A 541 -16.59 -20.76 -1.80
C VAL A 541 -17.76 -21.10 -2.72
N LEU A 542 -18.39 -22.25 -2.50
CA LEU A 542 -19.53 -22.70 -3.32
C LEU A 542 -20.76 -21.79 -3.17
N ALA A 543 -20.97 -21.19 -2.00
CA ALA A 543 -22.01 -20.21 -1.75
C ALA A 543 -21.88 -18.99 -2.66
N VAL A 544 -20.67 -18.44 -2.79
CA VAL A 544 -20.43 -17.29 -3.67
C VAL A 544 -20.56 -17.68 -5.15
N GLU A 545 -20.09 -18.86 -5.56
CA GLU A 545 -20.30 -19.35 -6.93
C GLU A 545 -21.79 -19.45 -7.27
N LEU A 546 -22.62 -19.95 -6.33
CA LEU A 546 -24.06 -20.02 -6.50
C LEU A 546 -24.67 -18.62 -6.61
N LEU A 547 -24.35 -17.72 -5.68
CA LEU A 547 -24.89 -16.36 -5.68
C LEU A 547 -24.50 -15.57 -6.94
N GLN A 548 -23.26 -15.71 -7.44
CA GLN A 548 -22.87 -15.09 -8.71
C GLN A 548 -23.72 -15.57 -9.88
N ARG A 549 -24.04 -16.88 -9.93
CA ARG A 549 -24.89 -17.46 -10.98
C ARG A 549 -26.33 -16.96 -10.87
N GLU A 550 -26.90 -16.97 -9.66
CA GLU A 550 -28.29 -16.56 -9.43
C GLU A 550 -28.50 -15.05 -9.64
N CYS A 551 -27.48 -14.22 -9.38
CA CYS A 551 -27.47 -12.80 -9.74
C CYS A 551 -27.05 -12.53 -11.20
N HIS A 552 -27.02 -13.57 -12.04
CA HIS A 552 -26.81 -13.47 -13.49
C HIS A 552 -25.46 -12.87 -13.92
N VAL A 553 -24.41 -13.05 -13.13
CA VAL A 553 -23.04 -12.67 -13.52
C VAL A 553 -22.59 -13.60 -14.67
N LYS A 554 -22.66 -13.09 -15.91
CA LYS A 554 -22.39 -13.86 -17.14
C LYS A 554 -20.98 -14.45 -17.19
N GLN A 555 -20.00 -13.69 -16.70
CA GLN A 555 -18.61 -14.11 -16.55
C GLN A 555 -18.24 -13.99 -15.07
N PRO A 556 -18.54 -15.03 -14.27
CA PRO A 556 -18.37 -14.92 -12.82
C PRO A 556 -16.89 -14.73 -12.46
N LEU A 557 -16.65 -13.90 -11.46
CA LEU A 557 -15.32 -13.61 -10.94
C LEU A 557 -14.75 -14.89 -10.33
N ARG A 558 -13.42 -15.01 -10.34
CA ARG A 558 -12.73 -16.08 -9.61
C ARG A 558 -12.96 -15.88 -8.12
N VAL A 559 -13.37 -16.94 -7.42
CA VAL A 559 -13.62 -16.91 -5.99
C VAL A 559 -12.36 -17.30 -5.22
N VAL A 560 -11.96 -16.46 -4.27
CA VAL A 560 -10.69 -16.55 -3.53
C VAL A 560 -10.96 -16.64 -2.03
N PRO A 561 -10.78 -17.81 -1.39
CA PRO A 561 -10.88 -17.90 0.06
C PRO A 561 -9.70 -17.19 0.73
N LEU A 562 -9.99 -16.34 1.72
CA LEU A 562 -9.00 -15.75 2.61
C LEU A 562 -9.04 -16.46 3.97
N PHE A 563 -7.99 -17.23 4.26
CA PHE A 563 -7.83 -17.94 5.54
C PHE A 563 -7.08 -17.04 6.53
N GLU A 564 -7.72 -16.69 7.65
CA GLU A 564 -7.27 -15.63 8.56
C GLU A 564 -6.91 -16.10 9.97
N LYS A 565 -7.54 -17.14 10.51
CA LYS A 565 -7.19 -17.68 11.84
C LYS A 565 -6.23 -18.86 11.71
N LEU A 566 -5.57 -19.21 12.81
CA LEU A 566 -4.64 -20.33 12.84
C LEU A 566 -5.31 -21.65 12.44
N ALA A 567 -6.52 -21.92 12.98
CA ALA A 567 -7.30 -23.11 12.66
C ALA A 567 -7.74 -23.15 11.19
N ASP A 568 -8.07 -21.99 10.61
CA ASP A 568 -8.49 -21.89 9.21
C ASP A 568 -7.29 -22.20 8.28
N LEU A 569 -6.10 -21.71 8.60
CA LEU A 569 -4.86 -22.05 7.89
C LEU A 569 -4.48 -23.53 8.01
N GLU A 570 -4.75 -24.16 9.16
CA GLU A 570 -4.57 -25.61 9.36
C GLU A 570 -5.54 -26.42 8.50
N ALA A 571 -6.80 -25.98 8.39
CA ALA A 571 -7.84 -26.65 7.61
C ALA A 571 -7.79 -26.35 6.11
N ALA A 572 -7.13 -25.27 5.70
CA ALA A 572 -7.10 -24.77 4.31
C ALA A 572 -6.73 -25.85 3.26
N PRO A 573 -5.69 -26.70 3.45
CA PRO A 573 -5.36 -27.73 2.47
C PRO A 573 -6.48 -28.76 2.28
N ALA A 574 -7.17 -29.14 3.37
CA ALA A 574 -8.28 -30.09 3.31
C ALA A 574 -9.51 -29.47 2.62
N ALA A 575 -9.82 -28.20 2.92
CA ALA A 575 -10.90 -27.48 2.25
C ALA A 575 -10.66 -27.36 0.74
N VAL A 576 -9.45 -26.97 0.33
CA VAL A 576 -9.08 -26.84 -1.09
C VAL A 576 -9.05 -28.20 -1.80
N ALA A 577 -8.55 -29.25 -1.13
CA ALA A 577 -8.59 -30.61 -1.69
C ALA A 577 -10.04 -31.08 -1.92
N ARG A 578 -10.94 -30.81 -0.97
CA ARG A 578 -12.38 -31.10 -1.14
C ARG A 578 -12.96 -30.34 -2.33
N LEU A 579 -12.70 -29.03 -2.45
CA LEU A 579 -13.14 -28.24 -3.60
C LEU A 579 -12.63 -28.82 -4.93
N PHE A 580 -11.37 -29.21 -5.02
CA PHE A 580 -10.80 -29.79 -6.24
C PHE A 580 -11.31 -31.19 -6.56
N SER A 581 -11.85 -31.92 -5.57
CA SER A 581 -12.51 -33.22 -5.77
C SER A 581 -13.93 -33.12 -6.32
N ILE A 582 -14.51 -31.91 -6.38
CA ILE A 582 -15.86 -31.67 -6.90
C ILE A 582 -15.76 -31.34 -8.39
N ASP A 583 -16.29 -32.22 -9.24
CA ASP A 583 -16.23 -32.07 -10.70
C ASP A 583 -16.78 -30.73 -11.21
N TRP A 584 -17.91 -30.27 -10.64
CA TRP A 584 -18.52 -28.99 -11.00
C TRP A 584 -17.53 -27.83 -10.78
N TYR A 585 -16.92 -27.78 -9.59
CA TYR A 585 -15.98 -26.72 -9.22
C TYR A 585 -14.70 -26.81 -10.05
N LYS A 586 -14.20 -28.03 -10.25
CA LYS A 586 -13.00 -28.30 -11.05
C LYS A 586 -13.13 -27.80 -12.48
N ASN A 587 -14.30 -28.01 -13.09
CA ASN A 587 -14.62 -27.50 -14.42
C ASN A 587 -14.76 -25.97 -14.41
N ARG A 588 -15.42 -25.41 -13.39
CA ARG A 588 -15.66 -23.97 -13.22
C ARG A 588 -14.36 -23.15 -13.15
N ILE A 589 -13.36 -23.63 -12.42
CA ILE A 589 -12.09 -22.92 -12.20
C ILE A 589 -11.09 -23.09 -13.35
N ASN A 590 -11.36 -24.00 -14.29
CA ASN A 590 -10.55 -24.24 -15.49
C ASN A 590 -9.04 -24.34 -15.20
N GLY A 591 -8.68 -25.15 -14.19
CA GLY A 591 -7.30 -25.44 -13.83
C GLY A 591 -6.55 -24.30 -13.11
N LYS A 592 -7.21 -23.23 -12.65
CA LYS A 592 -6.56 -22.13 -11.91
C LYS A 592 -7.29 -21.84 -10.60
N GLN A 593 -6.56 -21.80 -9.48
CA GLN A 593 -7.08 -21.38 -8.18
C GLN A 593 -6.21 -20.29 -7.60
N GLU A 594 -6.83 -19.28 -6.99
CA GLU A 594 -6.13 -18.32 -6.16
C GLU A 594 -6.58 -18.49 -4.70
N VAL A 595 -5.63 -18.43 -3.77
CA VAL A 595 -5.89 -18.50 -2.31
C VAL A 595 -5.20 -17.32 -1.65
N MET A 596 -5.92 -16.61 -0.78
CA MET A 596 -5.38 -15.47 -0.05
C MET A 596 -4.97 -15.86 1.37
N ILE A 597 -3.83 -15.34 1.82
CA ILE A 597 -3.34 -15.50 3.20
C ILE A 597 -3.19 -14.16 3.91
N GLY A 598 -3.75 -14.05 5.11
CA GLY A 598 -3.77 -12.81 5.91
C GLY A 598 -2.76 -12.83 7.05
N TYR A 599 -1.65 -12.09 6.93
CA TYR A 599 -0.59 -12.10 7.94
C TYR A 599 -0.99 -11.38 9.24
N SER A 600 -1.49 -10.15 9.15
CA SER A 600 -1.84 -9.35 10.34
C SER A 600 -3.03 -9.95 11.10
N ASP A 601 -4.02 -10.52 10.39
CA ASP A 601 -5.18 -11.17 11.02
C ASP A 601 -4.78 -12.47 11.73
N SER A 602 -3.95 -13.31 11.10
CA SER A 602 -3.40 -14.52 11.75
C SER A 602 -2.50 -14.16 12.95
N GLY A 603 -1.71 -13.09 12.82
CA GLY A 603 -0.86 -12.59 13.91
C GLY A 603 -1.67 -12.08 15.10
N LYS A 604 -2.85 -11.49 14.86
CA LYS A 604 -3.80 -11.06 15.90
C LYS A 604 -4.46 -12.24 16.63
N ASP A 605 -4.65 -13.37 15.96
CA ASP A 605 -5.27 -14.57 16.56
C ASP A 605 -4.29 -15.35 17.47
N ALA A 606 -3.05 -15.54 17.01
CA ALA A 606 -2.15 -16.52 17.62
C ALA A 606 -0.72 -16.03 17.90
N GLY A 607 -0.44 -14.75 17.67
CA GLY A 607 0.91 -14.19 17.72
C GLY A 607 1.68 -14.42 16.42
N ARG A 608 2.61 -13.50 16.11
CA ARG A 608 3.24 -13.40 14.79
C ARG A 608 4.13 -14.60 14.42
N LEU A 609 4.86 -15.18 15.38
CA LEU A 609 5.73 -16.34 15.13
C LEU A 609 4.93 -17.56 14.63
N SER A 610 3.86 -17.90 15.36
CA SER A 610 2.99 -19.03 15.06
C SER A 610 2.23 -18.83 13.76
N ALA A 611 1.72 -17.62 13.53
CA ALA A 611 1.09 -17.23 12.28
C ALA A 611 2.03 -17.42 11.08
N ALA A 612 3.26 -16.89 11.15
CA ALA A 612 4.25 -17.02 10.08
C ALA A 612 4.58 -18.49 9.78
N TRP A 613 4.77 -19.30 10.83
CA TRP A 613 5.07 -20.72 10.66
C TRP A 613 3.90 -21.50 10.05
N GLN A 614 2.68 -21.26 10.53
CA GLN A 614 1.50 -21.94 10.01
C GLN A 614 1.21 -21.54 8.56
N MET A 615 1.41 -20.27 8.19
CA MET A 615 1.33 -19.83 6.79
C MET A 615 2.37 -20.49 5.89
N TYR A 616 3.59 -20.73 6.38
CA TYR A 616 4.61 -21.46 5.62
C TYR A 616 4.15 -22.91 5.35
N LYS A 617 3.70 -23.62 6.39
CA LYS A 617 3.19 -24.99 6.28
C LYS A 617 1.95 -25.10 5.38
N ALA A 618 0.98 -24.20 5.55
CA ALA A 618 -0.25 -24.18 4.75
C ALA A 618 0.05 -24.02 3.27
N GLN A 619 0.98 -23.13 2.90
CA GLN A 619 1.43 -22.94 1.52
C GLN A 619 2.09 -24.20 0.94
N GLU A 620 2.97 -24.88 1.69
CA GLU A 620 3.57 -26.14 1.24
C GLU A 620 2.52 -27.22 0.94
N GLU A 621 1.52 -27.37 1.82
CA GLU A 621 0.46 -28.36 1.63
C GLU A 621 -0.50 -27.98 0.50
N LEU A 622 -0.85 -26.70 0.36
CA LEU A 622 -1.69 -26.22 -0.75
C LEU A 622 -1.02 -26.45 -2.12
N VAL A 623 0.30 -26.28 -2.21
CA VAL A 623 1.06 -26.59 -3.42
C VAL A 623 0.99 -28.10 -3.74
N LYS A 624 1.17 -28.96 -2.74
CA LYS A 624 1.05 -30.42 -2.92
C LYS A 624 -0.33 -30.82 -3.42
N VAL A 625 -1.38 -30.31 -2.79
CA VAL A 625 -2.78 -30.54 -3.20
C VAL A 625 -3.00 -30.04 -4.62
N SER A 626 -2.54 -28.83 -4.95
CA SER A 626 -2.73 -28.25 -6.29
C SER A 626 -2.03 -29.07 -7.37
N LYS A 627 -0.81 -29.56 -7.11
CA LYS A 627 -0.09 -30.47 -8.01
C LYS A 627 -0.80 -31.80 -8.19
N GLN A 628 -1.31 -32.41 -7.11
CA GLN A 628 -2.07 -33.68 -7.17
C GLN A 628 -3.28 -33.57 -8.10
N TYR A 629 -3.97 -32.43 -8.10
CA TYR A 629 -5.14 -32.21 -8.95
C TYR A 629 -4.82 -31.51 -10.27
N GLY A 630 -3.57 -31.14 -10.57
CA GLY A 630 -3.23 -30.39 -11.79
C GLY A 630 -3.84 -29.00 -11.86
N VAL A 631 -3.87 -28.27 -10.74
CA VAL A 631 -4.31 -26.86 -10.65
C VAL A 631 -3.10 -25.94 -10.56
N LYS A 632 -3.07 -24.86 -11.34
CA LYS A 632 -2.16 -23.74 -11.13
C LYS A 632 -2.67 -22.92 -9.95
N LEU A 633 -1.95 -22.98 -8.83
CA LEU A 633 -2.20 -22.19 -7.63
C LEU A 633 -1.50 -20.83 -7.74
N THR A 634 -2.20 -19.77 -7.42
CA THR A 634 -1.63 -18.44 -7.16
C THR A 634 -1.85 -18.08 -5.71
N MET A 635 -0.78 -17.80 -4.98
CA MET A 635 -0.87 -17.26 -3.63
C MET A 635 -1.08 -15.74 -3.70
N PHE A 636 -2.16 -15.26 -3.08
CA PHE A 636 -2.38 -13.84 -2.85
C PHE A 636 -1.94 -13.46 -1.44
N HIS A 637 -0.83 -12.74 -1.35
CA HIS A 637 -0.27 -12.29 -0.08
C HIS A 637 -0.94 -11.00 0.40
N GLY A 638 -1.68 -11.10 1.51
CA GLY A 638 -2.30 -9.95 2.18
C GLY A 638 -1.30 -9.05 2.92
N ARG A 639 -1.83 -8.03 3.59
CA ARG A 639 -1.05 -7.03 4.33
C ARG A 639 -0.28 -7.61 5.53
N GLY A 640 0.77 -6.89 5.93
CA GLY A 640 1.57 -7.19 7.12
C GLY A 640 2.64 -8.27 6.92
N GLY A 641 2.65 -8.98 5.79
CA GLY A 641 3.68 -9.97 5.48
C GLY A 641 5.05 -9.36 5.19
N THR A 642 6.12 -10.16 5.28
CA THR A 642 7.49 -9.74 4.90
C THR A 642 7.57 -9.28 3.44
N VAL A 643 6.74 -9.86 2.56
CA VAL A 643 6.62 -9.49 1.15
C VAL A 643 6.06 -8.08 0.94
N GLY A 644 5.23 -7.57 1.86
CA GLY A 644 4.60 -6.24 1.79
C GLY A 644 5.44 -5.10 2.36
N ARG A 645 6.70 -5.36 2.75
CA ARG A 645 7.55 -4.37 3.44
C ARG A 645 7.98 -3.19 2.56
N GLY A 646 7.95 -3.34 1.25
CA GLY A 646 8.53 -2.35 0.33
C GLY A 646 10.06 -2.30 0.40
N GLY A 647 10.65 -1.53 -0.50
CA GLY A 647 12.11 -1.39 -0.58
C GLY A 647 12.86 -2.71 -0.85
N GLY A 648 14.12 -2.77 -0.42
CA GLY A 648 15.00 -3.93 -0.62
C GLY A 648 14.52 -5.25 0.02
N PRO A 649 14.07 -5.27 1.29
CA PRO A 649 13.73 -6.52 1.99
C PRO A 649 12.66 -7.37 1.31
N THR A 650 11.77 -6.76 0.52
CA THR A 650 10.77 -7.49 -0.28
C THR A 650 11.40 -8.51 -1.23
N HIS A 651 12.59 -8.24 -1.78
CA HIS A 651 13.26 -9.14 -2.71
C HIS A 651 13.59 -10.49 -2.04
N LEU A 652 14.34 -10.49 -0.92
CA LEU A 652 14.59 -11.70 -0.16
C LEU A 652 13.30 -12.34 0.39
N ALA A 653 12.30 -11.54 0.78
CA ALA A 653 11.03 -12.08 1.27
C ALA A 653 10.30 -12.93 0.21
N ILE A 654 10.35 -12.54 -1.06
CA ILE A 654 9.81 -13.33 -2.18
C ILE A 654 10.65 -14.60 -2.39
N LEU A 655 11.98 -14.48 -2.40
CA LEU A 655 12.89 -15.63 -2.51
C LEU A 655 12.76 -16.62 -1.34
N SER A 656 12.25 -16.17 -0.19
CA SER A 656 12.05 -16.98 1.01
C SER A 656 10.76 -17.79 1.04
N GLN A 657 9.83 -17.55 0.10
CA GLN A 657 8.57 -18.30 0.04
C GLN A 657 8.86 -19.81 -0.12
N PRO A 658 7.99 -20.70 0.39
CA PRO A 658 8.21 -22.14 0.21
C PRO A 658 8.44 -22.50 -1.27
N PRO A 659 9.22 -23.55 -1.57
CA PRO A 659 9.40 -23.99 -2.95
C PRO A 659 8.07 -24.17 -3.68
N ASP A 660 8.04 -23.82 -4.97
CA ASP A 660 6.89 -24.08 -5.84
C ASP A 660 5.58 -23.32 -5.50
N THR A 661 5.62 -22.30 -4.65
CA THR A 661 4.42 -21.49 -4.32
C THR A 661 4.16 -20.34 -5.30
N ILE A 662 5.19 -19.87 -6.01
CA ILE A 662 5.07 -18.73 -6.94
C ILE A 662 4.83 -19.21 -8.36
N HIS A 663 5.67 -20.10 -8.91
CA HIS A 663 5.55 -20.66 -10.26
C HIS A 663 5.12 -19.63 -11.34
N GLY A 664 5.82 -18.49 -11.36
CA GLY A 664 5.56 -17.39 -12.31
C GLY A 664 4.27 -16.60 -12.05
N SER A 665 3.60 -16.74 -10.91
CA SER A 665 2.43 -15.95 -10.55
C SER A 665 2.54 -15.45 -9.12
N LEU A 666 2.87 -14.17 -8.96
CA LEU A 666 2.94 -13.51 -7.66
C LEU A 666 1.83 -12.46 -7.58
N ARG A 667 1.02 -12.51 -6.52
CA ARG A 667 0.01 -11.49 -6.23
C ARG A 667 0.21 -10.95 -4.82
N VAL A 668 0.42 -9.64 -4.68
CA VAL A 668 0.83 -9.03 -3.40
C VAL A 668 0.06 -7.74 -3.15
N THR A 669 -0.44 -7.57 -1.93
CA THR A 669 -0.99 -6.30 -1.46
C THR A 669 0.11 -5.26 -1.28
N VAL A 670 0.00 -4.13 -1.98
CA VAL A 670 0.76 -2.91 -1.69
C VAL A 670 -0.02 -2.12 -0.64
N GLN A 671 0.54 -2.06 0.56
CA GLN A 671 -0.06 -1.33 1.67
C GLN A 671 -0.02 0.18 1.40
N GLY A 672 -1.11 0.88 1.72
CA GLY A 672 -1.21 2.31 1.46
C GLY A 672 -0.15 3.15 2.19
N GLU A 673 0.35 2.70 3.35
CA GLU A 673 1.46 3.33 4.07
C GLU A 673 2.85 3.11 3.42
N VAL A 674 2.96 2.24 2.41
CA VAL A 674 4.22 1.91 1.69
C VAL A 674 4.18 2.38 0.23
N ILE A 675 3.02 2.85 -0.25
CA ILE A 675 2.83 3.22 -1.66
C ILE A 675 3.73 4.39 -2.09
N GLU A 676 3.92 5.40 -1.23
CA GLU A 676 4.81 6.54 -1.50
C GLU A 676 6.27 6.07 -1.63
N GLN A 677 6.77 5.28 -0.68
CA GLN A 677 8.14 4.76 -0.75
C GLN A 677 8.34 3.86 -1.99
N SER A 678 7.30 3.17 -2.43
CA SER A 678 7.38 2.23 -3.56
C SER A 678 7.25 2.89 -4.92
N PHE A 679 6.43 3.94 -5.03
CA PHE A 679 6.00 4.54 -6.29
C PHE A 679 5.98 6.08 -6.31
N GLY A 680 6.31 6.77 -5.23
CA GLY A 680 6.30 8.24 -5.16
C GLY A 680 7.40 8.90 -5.98
N GLU A 681 8.54 8.23 -6.17
CA GLU A 681 9.69 8.70 -6.93
C GLU A 681 10.00 7.75 -8.12
N GLU A 682 10.45 8.30 -9.25
CA GLU A 682 10.60 7.56 -10.51
C GLU A 682 11.62 6.41 -10.45
N HIS A 683 12.78 6.62 -9.83
CA HIS A 683 13.81 5.58 -9.68
C HIS A 683 13.38 4.51 -8.68
N LEU A 684 12.69 4.89 -7.59
CA LEU A 684 12.12 3.95 -6.63
C LEU A 684 11.03 3.09 -7.29
N CYS A 685 10.11 3.70 -8.04
CA CYS A 685 9.12 3.00 -8.86
C CYS A 685 9.79 1.97 -9.77
N PHE A 686 10.83 2.37 -10.52
CA PHE A 686 11.59 1.47 -11.38
C PHE A 686 12.19 0.28 -10.62
N ARG A 687 12.85 0.55 -9.47
CA ARG A 687 13.47 -0.50 -8.65
C ARG A 687 12.43 -1.43 -8.02
N THR A 688 11.24 -0.92 -7.69
CA THR A 688 10.12 -1.72 -7.21
C THR A 688 9.66 -2.71 -8.26
N LEU A 689 9.37 -2.26 -9.47
CA LEU A 689 9.02 -3.17 -10.57
C LEU A 689 10.13 -4.20 -10.83
N GLN A 690 11.40 -3.76 -10.80
CA GLN A 690 12.55 -4.62 -11.01
C GLN A 690 12.66 -5.75 -10.00
N ARG A 691 12.60 -5.46 -8.70
CA ARG A 691 12.81 -6.48 -7.67
C ARG A 691 11.69 -7.51 -7.64
N PHE A 692 10.44 -7.08 -7.84
CA PHE A 692 9.32 -8.01 -7.89
C PHE A 692 9.47 -8.99 -9.06
N ILE A 693 9.87 -8.50 -10.22
CA ILE A 693 10.03 -9.32 -11.42
C ILE A 693 11.25 -10.24 -11.31
N ALA A 694 12.37 -9.73 -10.83
CA ALA A 694 13.59 -10.52 -10.61
C ALA A 694 13.38 -11.64 -9.58
N ALA A 695 12.85 -11.31 -8.40
CA ALA A 695 12.64 -12.28 -7.32
C ALA A 695 11.63 -13.37 -7.69
N THR A 696 10.55 -13.00 -8.39
CA THR A 696 9.53 -13.94 -8.88
C THR A 696 10.11 -14.93 -9.88
N LEU A 697 10.91 -14.43 -10.83
CA LEU A 697 11.58 -15.26 -11.83
C LEU A 697 12.57 -16.23 -11.18
N GLU A 698 13.42 -15.69 -10.31
CA GLU A 698 14.45 -16.48 -9.65
C GLU A 698 13.85 -17.54 -8.73
N HIS A 699 12.86 -17.21 -7.89
CA HIS A 699 12.22 -18.20 -7.02
C HIS A 699 11.67 -19.39 -7.80
N GLY A 700 11.03 -19.15 -8.95
CA GLY A 700 10.48 -20.19 -9.81
C GLY A 700 11.54 -21.09 -10.45
N MET A 701 12.80 -20.67 -10.52
CA MET A 701 13.91 -21.41 -11.14
C MET A 701 14.98 -21.89 -10.15
N HIS A 702 15.03 -21.25 -8.99
CA HIS A 702 15.99 -21.43 -7.92
C HIS A 702 15.27 -21.31 -6.57
N PRO A 703 14.43 -22.30 -6.22
CA PRO A 703 13.69 -22.29 -4.97
C PRO A 703 14.64 -22.33 -3.77
N PRO A 704 14.23 -21.79 -2.61
CA PRO A 704 15.07 -21.81 -1.42
C PRO A 704 15.26 -23.22 -0.88
N VAL A 705 16.24 -23.38 0.01
CA VAL A 705 16.48 -24.65 0.71
C VAL A 705 15.27 -25.06 1.55
N SER A 706 14.87 -26.32 1.45
CA SER A 706 13.85 -26.90 2.34
C SER A 706 14.35 -26.95 3.79
N PRO A 707 13.51 -26.64 4.79
CA PRO A 707 13.94 -26.71 6.17
C PRO A 707 14.23 -28.15 6.61
N LYS A 708 15.30 -28.30 7.40
CA LYS A 708 15.68 -29.60 7.98
C LYS A 708 14.61 -30.12 8.96
N PRO A 709 14.48 -31.44 9.16
CA PRO A 709 13.50 -32.01 10.09
C PRO A 709 13.58 -31.42 11.51
N GLU A 710 14.79 -31.24 12.03
CA GLU A 710 15.04 -30.64 13.35
C GLU A 710 14.61 -29.17 13.41
N TRP A 711 14.71 -28.41 12.32
CA TRP A 711 14.23 -27.03 12.25
C TRP A 711 12.70 -26.98 12.29
N ARG A 712 12.02 -27.89 11.57
CA ARG A 712 10.56 -28.00 11.62
C ARG A 712 10.06 -28.35 13.01
N ALA A 713 10.66 -29.36 13.64
CA ALA A 713 10.30 -29.78 14.99
C ALA A 713 10.49 -28.63 16.02
N LEU A 714 11.58 -27.86 15.90
CA LEU A 714 11.82 -26.70 16.75
C LEU A 714 10.77 -25.59 16.51
N MET A 715 10.42 -25.32 15.25
CA MET A 715 9.38 -24.34 14.90
C MET A 715 7.99 -24.75 15.40
N ASP A 716 7.63 -26.03 15.31
CA ASP A 716 6.36 -26.56 15.84
C ASP A 716 6.28 -26.38 17.37
N GLU A 717 7.37 -26.65 18.10
CA GLU A 717 7.43 -26.44 19.54
C GLU A 717 7.35 -24.94 19.91
N MET A 718 8.13 -24.10 19.23
CA MET A 718 8.11 -22.65 19.47
C MET A 718 6.75 -22.02 19.18
N ALA A 719 6.03 -22.48 18.15
CA ALA A 719 4.71 -21.96 17.80
C ALA A 719 3.69 -22.20 18.92
N VAL A 720 3.69 -23.39 19.55
CA VAL A 720 2.80 -23.69 20.69
C VAL A 720 3.10 -22.77 21.87
N THR A 721 4.37 -22.61 22.23
CA THR A 721 4.79 -21.74 23.34
C THR A 721 4.46 -20.27 23.07
N ALA A 722 4.76 -19.77 21.87
CA ALA A 722 4.47 -18.40 21.48
C ALA A 722 2.97 -18.09 21.49
N THR A 723 2.13 -18.97 20.95
CA THR A 723 0.68 -18.79 20.97
C THR A 723 0.12 -18.82 22.38
N LYS A 724 0.65 -19.67 23.26
CA LYS A 724 0.24 -19.71 24.66
C LYS A 724 0.57 -18.39 25.38
N GLU A 725 1.80 -17.88 25.25
CA GLU A 725 2.18 -16.59 25.86
C GLU A 725 1.30 -15.45 25.28
N TYR A 726 1.18 -15.38 23.96
CA TYR A 726 0.37 -14.36 23.28
C TYR A 726 -1.08 -14.35 23.77
N ARG A 727 -1.76 -15.51 23.72
CA ARG A 727 -3.17 -15.60 24.12
C ARG A 727 -3.36 -15.41 25.62
N SER A 728 -2.39 -15.78 26.44
CA SER A 728 -2.44 -15.54 27.89
C SER A 728 -2.53 -14.05 28.22
N VAL A 729 -1.83 -13.21 27.46
CA VAL A 729 -1.84 -11.75 27.65
C VAL A 729 -3.02 -11.10 26.94
N VAL A 730 -3.30 -11.45 25.69
CA VAL A 730 -4.26 -10.70 24.85
C VAL A 730 -5.71 -11.11 25.10
N PHE A 731 -5.97 -12.38 25.39
CA PHE A 731 -7.33 -12.93 25.49
C PHE A 731 -7.70 -13.46 26.87
N GLN A 732 -6.73 -13.93 27.66
CA GLN A 732 -6.99 -14.54 28.98
C GLN A 732 -6.83 -13.56 30.14
N GLU A 733 -5.99 -12.53 30.01
CA GLU A 733 -5.84 -11.49 31.04
C GLU A 733 -7.08 -10.57 31.03
N PRO A 734 -7.94 -10.62 32.06
CA PRO A 734 -9.22 -9.91 32.06
C PRO A 734 -9.08 -8.39 31.96
N ARG A 735 -7.95 -7.82 32.44
CA ARG A 735 -7.71 -6.37 32.39
C ARG A 735 -6.98 -5.91 31.14
N PHE A 736 -6.66 -6.80 30.19
CA PHE A 736 -5.91 -6.43 28.99
C PHE A 736 -6.63 -5.39 28.14
N VAL A 737 -7.94 -5.55 27.91
CA VAL A 737 -8.74 -4.61 27.11
C VAL A 737 -8.83 -3.23 27.77
N GLU A 738 -8.92 -3.19 29.10
CA GLU A 738 -8.87 -1.96 29.90
C GLU A 738 -7.51 -1.27 29.71
N TYR A 739 -6.41 -2.01 29.90
CA TYR A 739 -5.05 -1.50 29.69
C TYR A 739 -4.83 -1.00 28.26
N PHE A 740 -5.23 -1.78 27.25
CA PHE A 740 -5.09 -1.42 25.84
C PHE A 740 -5.77 -0.09 25.49
N ARG A 741 -7.01 0.11 25.96
CA ARG A 741 -7.78 1.35 25.70
C ARG A 741 -7.18 2.57 26.42
N LEU A 742 -6.53 2.36 27.57
CA LEU A 742 -5.87 3.43 28.31
C LEU A 742 -4.46 3.73 27.76
N ALA A 743 -3.67 2.72 27.46
CA ALA A 743 -2.28 2.88 27.05
C ALA A 743 -2.14 3.37 25.60
N THR A 744 -3.17 3.20 24.76
CA THR A 744 -3.12 3.51 23.32
C THR A 744 -4.23 4.48 22.87
N PRO A 745 -4.10 5.14 21.71
CA PRO A 745 -5.15 5.99 21.13
C PRO A 745 -6.22 5.21 20.33
N GLU A 746 -6.50 3.94 20.63
CA GLU A 746 -7.44 3.11 19.83
C GLU A 746 -8.85 3.70 19.76
N LEU A 747 -9.37 4.18 20.89
CA LEU A 747 -10.72 4.74 20.96
C LEU A 747 -10.82 6.03 20.15
N GLU A 748 -9.80 6.88 20.25
CA GLU A 748 -9.72 8.14 19.53
C GLU A 748 -9.56 7.91 18.02
N TYR A 749 -8.75 6.93 17.59
CA TYR A 749 -8.63 6.55 16.17
C TYR A 749 -9.99 6.22 15.55
N GLY A 750 -10.84 5.46 16.25
CA GLY A 750 -12.17 5.09 15.77
C GLY A 750 -13.16 6.25 15.68
N ARG A 751 -12.89 7.37 16.35
CA ARG A 751 -13.74 8.58 16.36
C ARG A 751 -13.33 9.62 15.32
N MET A 752 -12.15 9.50 14.72
CA MET A 752 -11.59 10.54 13.85
C MET A 752 -11.79 10.28 12.35
N ASN A 753 -11.78 11.36 11.56
CA ASN A 753 -11.94 11.37 10.10
C ASN A 753 -10.68 10.91 9.33
N ILE A 754 -10.07 9.82 9.78
CA ILE A 754 -8.75 9.36 9.33
C ILE A 754 -8.86 8.32 8.19
N GLY A 755 -9.97 7.55 8.12
CA GLY A 755 -10.26 6.63 7.03
C GLY A 755 -11.76 6.40 6.85
N SER A 756 -12.16 5.78 5.74
CA SER A 756 -13.58 5.48 5.48
C SER A 756 -14.17 4.36 6.35
N ARG A 757 -13.32 3.51 6.95
CA ARG A 757 -13.69 2.24 7.59
C ARG A 757 -13.93 2.35 9.11
N PRO A 758 -14.94 1.65 9.68
CA PRO A 758 -15.07 1.47 11.13
C PRO A 758 -13.92 0.66 11.75
N SER A 759 -13.57 0.91 13.02
CA SER A 759 -12.48 0.22 13.71
C SER A 759 -12.82 -1.20 14.21
N LYS A 760 -14.10 -1.48 14.48
CA LYS A 760 -14.58 -2.79 14.98
C LYS A 760 -15.68 -3.33 14.08
N ARG A 761 -15.78 -4.66 14.01
CA ARG A 761 -16.93 -5.35 13.37
C ARG A 761 -18.18 -5.27 14.25
N LYS A 762 -18.01 -5.34 15.58
CA LYS A 762 -19.10 -5.20 16.57
C LYS A 762 -18.69 -4.19 17.67
N PRO A 763 -19.46 -3.12 17.93
CA PRO A 763 -19.07 -2.06 18.86
C PRO A 763 -18.79 -2.52 20.31
N SER A 764 -19.50 -3.54 20.79
CA SER A 764 -19.44 -4.04 22.18
C SER A 764 -18.42 -5.16 22.41
N GLY A 765 -17.65 -5.58 21.40
CA GLY A 765 -16.74 -6.73 21.52
C GLY A 765 -15.34 -6.43 22.09
N GLY A 766 -14.63 -7.50 22.44
CA GLY A 766 -13.22 -7.51 22.84
C GLY A 766 -12.27 -7.38 21.65
N ILE A 767 -11.01 -7.83 21.80
CA ILE A 767 -9.98 -7.79 20.75
C ILE A 767 -10.38 -8.61 19.52
N GLU A 768 -11.22 -9.63 19.69
CA GLU A 768 -11.78 -10.45 18.61
C GLU A 768 -12.59 -9.62 17.61
N SER A 769 -13.31 -8.60 18.11
CA SER A 769 -14.10 -7.69 17.29
C SER A 769 -13.29 -6.56 16.65
N LEU A 770 -12.07 -6.32 17.17
CA LEU A 770 -11.14 -5.32 16.64
C LEU A 770 -10.47 -5.86 15.39
N ARG A 771 -10.40 -5.02 14.36
CA ARG A 771 -9.75 -5.35 13.10
C ARG A 771 -8.21 -5.32 13.24
N ALA A 772 -7.51 -5.95 12.31
CA ALA A 772 -6.05 -5.92 12.31
C ALA A 772 -5.45 -4.51 12.09
N ILE A 773 -6.07 -3.64 11.27
CA ILE A 773 -5.54 -2.26 11.06
C ILE A 773 -5.50 -1.47 12.38
N PRO A 774 -6.62 -1.27 13.11
CA PRO A 774 -6.59 -0.52 14.37
C PRO A 774 -5.74 -1.20 15.45
N TRP A 775 -5.69 -2.54 15.45
CA TRP A 775 -4.86 -3.30 16.39
C TRP A 775 -3.37 -2.97 16.24
N ILE A 776 -2.81 -3.09 15.03
CA ILE A 776 -1.41 -2.74 14.77
C ILE A 776 -1.21 -1.23 14.98
N PHE A 777 -2.09 -0.41 14.42
CA PHE A 777 -1.99 1.04 14.46
C PHE A 777 -1.87 1.60 15.88
N ALA A 778 -2.75 1.17 16.79
CA ALA A 778 -2.79 1.67 18.16
C ALA A 778 -1.47 1.43 18.91
N TRP A 779 -0.83 0.28 18.73
CA TRP A 779 0.46 -0.04 19.36
C TRP A 779 1.66 0.57 18.63
N THR A 780 1.54 0.83 17.34
CA THR A 780 2.53 1.58 16.57
C THR A 780 2.61 3.03 17.06
N GLN A 781 1.46 3.66 17.34
CA GLN A 781 1.38 5.03 17.85
C GLN A 781 2.16 5.22 19.16
N THR A 782 2.15 4.23 20.05
CA THR A 782 2.81 4.31 21.36
C THR A 782 4.25 3.83 21.36
N ARG A 783 4.81 3.53 20.17
CA ARG A 783 6.17 2.98 19.99
C ARG A 783 6.39 1.64 20.70
N PHE A 784 5.32 0.93 21.04
CA PHE A 784 5.41 -0.31 21.80
C PHE A 784 5.35 -1.57 20.93
N HIS A 785 4.62 -1.51 19.82
CA HIS A 785 4.57 -2.56 18.78
C HIS A 785 4.25 -3.97 19.31
N LEU A 786 3.55 -4.09 20.44
CA LEU A 786 3.18 -5.34 21.11
C LEU A 786 2.75 -6.47 20.14
N PRO A 787 1.89 -6.21 19.13
CA PRO A 787 1.38 -7.26 18.24
C PRO A 787 2.44 -8.03 17.45
N VAL A 788 3.61 -7.44 17.24
CA VAL A 788 4.63 -7.99 16.33
C VAL A 788 5.56 -8.97 17.04
N TRP A 789 5.89 -8.72 18.30
CA TRP A 789 6.96 -9.44 19.02
C TRP A 789 6.47 -10.30 20.18
N LEU A 790 5.25 -10.07 20.70
CA LEU A 790 4.70 -10.84 21.81
C LEU A 790 4.64 -12.34 21.45
N GLY A 791 5.20 -13.19 22.32
CA GLY A 791 5.32 -14.64 22.10
C GLY A 791 6.72 -15.12 21.69
N PHE A 792 7.52 -14.30 21.01
CA PHE A 792 8.88 -14.70 20.57
C PHE A 792 9.81 -14.95 21.77
N GLY A 793 9.74 -14.08 22.77
CA GLY A 793 10.59 -14.14 23.97
C GLY A 793 10.42 -15.46 24.73
N ALA A 794 9.19 -15.85 25.07
CA ALA A 794 8.97 -17.11 25.77
C ALA A 794 9.34 -18.32 24.91
N ALA A 795 9.06 -18.29 23.60
CA ALA A 795 9.42 -19.37 22.68
C ALA A 795 10.94 -19.60 22.65
N PHE A 796 11.75 -18.56 22.45
CA PHE A 796 13.20 -18.70 22.45
C PHE A 796 13.76 -19.11 23.80
N GLN A 797 13.28 -18.50 24.88
CA GLN A 797 13.74 -18.84 26.23
C GLN A 797 13.46 -20.30 26.57
N GLN A 798 12.27 -20.80 26.23
CA GLN A 798 11.86 -22.17 26.50
C GLN A 798 12.71 -23.19 25.73
N VAL A 799 12.94 -22.99 24.44
CA VAL A 799 13.72 -23.95 23.64
C VAL A 799 15.21 -23.91 23.97
N ILE A 800 15.78 -22.74 24.32
CA ILE A 800 17.18 -22.62 24.76
C ILE A 800 17.36 -23.28 26.14
N ALA A 801 16.41 -23.10 27.06
CA ALA A 801 16.45 -23.74 28.37
C ALA A 801 16.29 -25.27 28.29
N LYS A 802 15.56 -25.77 27.30
CA LYS A 802 15.36 -27.21 27.06
C LYS A 802 16.64 -27.91 26.56
N ASP A 803 17.36 -27.29 25.62
CA ASP A 803 18.68 -27.75 25.18
C ASP A 803 19.51 -26.54 24.70
N ILE A 804 20.68 -26.32 25.30
CA ILE A 804 21.58 -25.21 24.94
C ILE A 804 22.03 -25.28 23.47
N LYS A 805 22.03 -26.47 22.86
CA LYS A 805 22.34 -26.65 21.43
C LYS A 805 21.31 -25.98 20.53
N ASN A 806 20.10 -25.73 21.00
CA ASN A 806 19.07 -25.02 20.24
C ASN A 806 19.47 -23.58 19.93
N LEU A 807 20.32 -22.94 20.73
CA LEU A 807 20.87 -21.63 20.39
C LEU A 807 21.68 -21.68 19.09
N ASN A 808 22.58 -22.67 18.98
CA ASN A 808 23.36 -22.87 17.76
C ASN A 808 22.45 -23.24 16.57
N MET A 809 21.37 -24.01 16.82
CA MET A 809 20.38 -24.34 15.80
C MET A 809 19.65 -23.10 15.28
N LEU A 810 19.19 -22.21 16.16
CA LEU A 810 18.53 -20.96 15.80
C LEU A 810 19.46 -20.04 15.00
N GLN A 811 20.73 -19.95 15.40
CA GLN A 811 21.75 -19.22 14.64
C GLN A 811 21.98 -19.84 13.24
N ALA A 812 22.00 -21.17 13.14
CA ALA A 812 22.10 -21.85 11.85
C ALA A 812 20.86 -21.59 10.98
N MET A 813 19.65 -21.64 11.55
CA MET A 813 18.41 -21.29 10.83
C MET A 813 18.46 -19.86 10.30
N TYR A 814 18.90 -18.88 11.10
CA TYR A 814 19.02 -17.49 10.64
C TYR A 814 20.03 -17.31 9.49
N ASN A 815 21.14 -18.04 9.54
CA ASN A 815 22.19 -17.93 8.52
C ASN A 815 21.92 -18.73 7.25
N GLN A 816 21.10 -19.79 7.32
CA GLN A 816 20.96 -20.76 6.22
C GLN A 816 19.53 -20.89 5.69
N TRP A 817 18.51 -20.45 6.43
CA TRP A 817 17.11 -20.57 6.05
C TRP A 817 16.48 -19.19 5.79
N PRO A 818 16.26 -18.80 4.52
CA PRO A 818 15.73 -17.49 4.16
C PRO A 818 14.44 -17.11 4.90
N PHE A 819 13.50 -18.05 5.06
CA PHE A 819 12.23 -17.82 5.76
C PHE A 819 12.45 -17.37 7.22
N PHE A 820 13.34 -18.04 7.94
CA PHE A 820 13.62 -17.69 9.33
C PHE A 820 14.35 -16.34 9.41
N ARG A 821 15.32 -16.08 8.52
CA ARG A 821 16.00 -14.78 8.42
C ARG A 821 15.01 -13.63 8.26
N VAL A 822 14.17 -13.66 7.21
CA VAL A 822 13.25 -12.53 6.95
C VAL A 822 12.21 -12.34 8.04
N THR A 823 11.86 -13.41 8.76
CA THR A 823 10.95 -13.34 9.91
C THR A 823 11.60 -12.59 11.07
N ILE A 824 12.87 -12.89 11.37
CA ILE A 824 13.63 -12.20 12.42
C ILE A 824 13.97 -10.77 12.02
N ASP A 825 14.41 -10.53 10.77
CA ASP A 825 14.75 -9.19 10.26
C ASP A 825 13.54 -8.23 10.28
N LEU A 826 12.31 -8.74 10.22
CA LEU A 826 11.10 -7.94 10.41
C LEU A 826 10.95 -7.52 11.86
N VAL A 827 11.11 -8.45 12.80
CA VAL A 827 11.02 -8.16 14.24
C VAL A 827 12.15 -7.21 14.67
N GLU A 828 13.37 -7.39 14.15
CA GLU A 828 14.51 -6.49 14.38
C GLU A 828 14.22 -5.06 13.90
N MET A 829 13.66 -4.90 12.70
CA MET A 829 13.26 -3.59 12.18
C MET A 829 12.18 -2.94 13.06
N VAL A 830 11.19 -3.72 13.52
CA VAL A 830 10.14 -3.18 14.39
C VAL A 830 10.68 -2.79 15.76
N PHE A 831 11.66 -3.53 16.30
CA PHE A 831 12.38 -3.10 17.49
C PHE A 831 13.15 -1.82 17.26
N ALA A 832 13.82 -1.64 16.11
CA ALA A 832 14.51 -0.39 15.78
C ALA A 832 13.55 0.82 15.79
N LYS A 833 12.27 0.61 15.50
CA LYS A 833 11.21 1.62 15.53
C LYS A 833 10.53 1.78 16.90
N GLY A 834 10.83 0.94 17.89
CA GLY A 834 10.20 0.95 19.20
C GLY A 834 10.94 1.81 20.23
N ASP A 835 10.21 2.38 21.19
CA ASP A 835 10.75 3.15 22.31
C ASP A 835 9.93 2.87 23.59
N PRO A 836 10.47 2.08 24.54
CA PRO A 836 9.76 1.75 25.77
C PRO A 836 9.70 2.88 26.79
N GLU A 837 10.60 3.86 26.75
CA GLU A 837 10.51 5.03 27.66
C GLU A 837 9.39 5.96 27.22
N ILE A 838 9.17 6.09 25.91
CA ILE A 838 7.94 6.69 25.37
C ILE A 838 6.72 5.88 25.78
N ALA A 839 6.72 4.55 25.60
CA ALA A 839 5.60 3.72 26.06
C ALA A 839 5.34 3.88 27.57
N ALA A 840 6.39 4.02 28.39
CA ALA A 840 6.30 4.28 29.82
C ALA A 840 5.69 5.67 30.11
N LEU A 841 5.98 6.67 29.28
CA LEU A 841 5.36 7.99 29.38
C LEU A 841 3.84 7.91 29.18
N TYR A 842 3.36 7.16 28.18
CA TYR A 842 1.92 6.94 27.97
C TYR A 842 1.29 6.28 29.19
N ASP A 843 1.93 5.25 29.76
CA ASP A 843 1.47 4.61 30.99
C ASP A 843 1.41 5.58 32.17
N ARG A 844 2.46 6.37 32.41
CA ARG A 844 2.50 7.34 33.51
C ARG A 844 1.38 8.37 33.42
N LEU A 845 1.04 8.79 32.21
CA LEU A 845 0.08 9.86 31.96
C LEU A 845 -1.37 9.38 31.83
N LEU A 846 -1.60 8.18 31.27
CA LEU A 846 -2.93 7.73 30.83
C LEU A 846 -3.44 6.51 31.59
N VAL A 847 -2.55 5.69 32.16
CA VAL A 847 -2.92 4.41 32.78
C VAL A 847 -3.08 4.58 34.29
N SER A 848 -4.16 3.97 34.82
CA SER A 848 -4.46 3.97 36.25
C SER A 848 -3.34 3.32 37.06
N PRO A 849 -3.04 3.78 38.30
CA PRO A 849 -1.92 3.27 39.09
C PRO A 849 -1.88 1.75 39.25
N GLU A 850 -3.05 1.11 39.31
CA GLU A 850 -3.22 -0.34 39.47
C GLU A 850 -2.75 -1.16 38.26
N LEU A 851 -2.75 -0.58 37.06
CA LEU A 851 -2.38 -1.24 35.81
C LEU A 851 -0.93 -0.95 35.39
N ARG A 852 -0.25 -0.02 36.05
CA ARG A 852 1.15 0.31 35.74
C ARG A 852 2.12 -0.87 35.93
N PRO A 853 1.98 -1.72 36.98
CA PRO A 853 2.83 -2.90 37.11
C PRO A 853 2.69 -3.87 35.93
N PHE A 854 1.50 -3.96 35.33
CA PHE A 854 1.27 -4.77 34.12
C PHE A 854 2.04 -4.19 32.92
N GLY A 855 1.99 -2.87 32.71
CA GLY A 855 2.79 -2.21 31.70
C GLY A 855 4.30 -2.31 31.93
N ASP A 856 4.77 -2.27 33.17
CA ASP A 856 6.20 -2.47 33.51
C ASP A 856 6.66 -3.88 33.16
N GLN A 857 5.85 -4.90 33.42
CA GLN A 857 6.13 -6.29 33.00
C GLN A 857 6.27 -6.39 31.48
N LEU A 858 5.39 -5.73 30.71
CA LEU A 858 5.44 -5.72 29.26
C LEU A 858 6.70 -4.97 28.74
N ARG A 859 7.05 -3.82 29.33
CA ARG A 859 8.22 -2.99 28.94
C ARG A 859 9.57 -3.58 29.28
N SER A 860 9.67 -4.41 30.31
CA SER A 860 10.92 -5.09 30.70
C SER A 860 11.57 -5.90 29.56
N LYS A 861 10.85 -6.05 28.43
CA LYS A 861 11.22 -6.81 27.24
C LYS A 861 11.82 -5.99 26.08
N LEU A 862 12.00 -4.65 26.15
CA LEU A 862 12.43 -3.81 25.00
C LEU A 862 13.33 -2.58 25.34
N ARG A 863 14.13 -2.07 24.37
CA ARG A 863 14.78 -0.72 24.28
C ARG A 863 15.11 -0.34 22.82
N LEU A 864 14.86 0.91 22.33
CA LEU A 864 15.38 1.60 21.09
C LEU A 864 14.74 3.04 20.92
N ARG A 865 15.07 3.86 19.88
CA ARG A 865 15.05 5.36 19.88
C ARG A 865 14.92 6.11 18.50
N ASP A 866 14.17 7.25 18.37
CA ASP A 866 14.18 8.25 17.24
C ASP A 866 13.46 9.64 17.53
N ALA A 867 14.07 10.79 17.14
CA ALA A 867 13.84 12.16 17.65
C ALA A 867 12.61 12.90 17.10
N TYR A 868 12.36 12.89 15.79
CA TYR A 868 11.23 13.61 15.18
C TYR A 868 9.89 13.08 15.70
N ILE A 869 9.82 11.76 15.84
CA ILE A 869 8.65 11.03 16.30
C ILE A 869 8.46 11.23 17.81
N THR A 870 9.54 11.39 18.59
CA THR A 870 9.48 11.64 20.03
C THR A 870 8.69 12.89 20.39
N THR A 871 8.89 14.02 19.68
CA THR A 871 8.09 15.22 19.93
C THR A 871 6.61 15.00 19.63
N LEU A 872 6.29 14.30 18.53
CA LEU A 872 4.91 13.94 18.19
C LEU A 872 4.30 12.99 19.24
N ASN A 873 5.07 12.03 19.77
CA ASN A 873 4.64 11.11 20.82
C ASN A 873 4.35 11.83 22.13
N VAL A 874 5.24 12.73 22.57
CA VAL A 874 5.04 13.52 23.79
C VAL A 874 3.80 14.41 23.63
N SER A 875 3.67 15.09 22.49
CA SER A 875 2.49 15.91 22.18
C SER A 875 1.19 15.09 22.20
N GLN A 876 1.20 13.89 21.60
CA GLN A 876 0.06 12.98 21.61
C GLN A 876 -0.31 12.52 23.03
N ALA A 877 0.65 12.09 23.84
CA ALA A 877 0.38 11.58 25.18
C ALA A 877 -0.22 12.65 26.11
N TYR A 878 0.31 13.88 26.08
CA TYR A 878 -0.25 14.98 26.85
C TYR A 878 -1.60 15.47 26.30
N THR A 879 -1.82 15.42 24.99
CA THR A 879 -3.12 15.74 24.37
C THR A 879 -4.18 14.71 24.76
N LEU A 880 -3.85 13.42 24.74
CA LEU A 880 -4.74 12.34 25.20
C LEU A 880 -5.08 12.50 26.69
N LYS A 881 -4.11 12.86 27.54
CA LYS A 881 -4.35 13.12 28.96
C LYS A 881 -5.40 14.23 29.15
N ARG A 882 -5.29 15.32 28.39
CA ARG A 882 -6.24 16.44 28.41
C ARG A 882 -7.62 16.04 27.89
N ILE A 883 -7.67 15.25 26.81
CA ILE A 883 -8.91 14.75 26.23
C ILE A 883 -9.67 13.81 27.20
N ARG A 884 -8.93 13.02 27.98
CA ARG A 884 -9.50 12.01 28.91
C ARG A 884 -9.75 12.54 30.32
N ASP A 885 -9.39 13.79 30.59
CA ASP A 885 -9.67 14.48 31.84
C ASP A 885 -11.00 15.25 31.70
N PRO A 886 -12.11 14.78 32.31
CA PRO A 886 -13.42 15.40 32.15
C PRO A 886 -13.53 16.80 32.76
N ASP A 887 -12.60 17.17 33.66
CA ASP A 887 -12.55 18.47 34.32
C ASP A 887 -11.59 19.46 33.61
N TYR A 888 -11.00 19.06 32.46
CA TYR A 888 -10.06 19.91 31.74
C TYR A 888 -10.77 21.06 31.01
N HIS A 889 -10.41 22.29 31.38
CA HIS A 889 -10.86 23.51 30.71
C HIS A 889 -9.67 24.24 30.04
N VAL A 890 -9.85 24.67 28.79
CA VAL A 890 -8.82 25.44 28.06
C VAL A 890 -8.63 26.79 28.73
N THR A 891 -7.42 27.06 29.22
CA THR A 891 -7.03 28.40 29.65
C THR A 891 -6.42 29.13 28.46
N LEU A 892 -7.13 30.13 27.93
CA LEU A 892 -6.59 30.99 26.86
C LEU A 892 -5.40 31.78 27.40
N ARG A 893 -4.21 31.58 26.82
CA ARG A 893 -3.00 32.33 27.13
C ARG A 893 -2.67 33.28 25.96
N PRO A 894 -1.90 34.35 26.18
CA PRO A 894 -1.38 35.17 25.09
C PRO A 894 -0.54 34.31 24.15
N HIS A 895 -0.77 34.43 22.84
CA HIS A 895 -0.01 33.73 21.80
C HIS A 895 1.48 34.10 21.86
N LEU A 896 2.36 33.16 21.53
CA LEU A 896 3.81 33.39 21.55
C LEU A 896 4.27 34.38 20.47
N SER A 897 3.57 34.45 19.34
CA SER A 897 3.92 35.32 18.22
C SER A 897 3.61 36.80 18.46
N LYS A 898 4.60 37.67 18.21
CA LYS A 898 4.56 39.12 18.50
C LYS A 898 3.82 40.00 17.49
N GLU A 899 3.35 39.48 16.36
CA GLU A 899 2.55 40.26 15.37
C GLU A 899 1.03 40.19 15.62
N TYR A 900 0.59 40.16 16.87
CA TYR A 900 -0.82 39.89 17.22
C TYR A 900 -1.48 40.93 18.13
N ASN A 901 -1.01 42.18 18.13
CA ASN A 901 -1.62 43.28 18.90
C ASN A 901 -2.69 44.11 18.15
N ASP A 902 -2.91 43.92 16.85
CA ASP A 902 -4.06 44.52 16.15
C ASP A 902 -5.00 43.45 15.60
N ALA A 903 -6.29 43.62 15.89
CA ALA A 903 -7.33 42.63 15.75
C ALA A 903 -7.61 42.22 14.29
N THR A 904 -7.07 41.09 13.82
CA THR A 904 -7.65 40.18 12.79
C THR A 904 -6.86 38.86 12.78
N LYS A 905 -7.52 37.70 12.91
CA LYS A 905 -6.99 36.47 13.58
C LYS A 905 -6.66 35.29 12.64
N PRO A 906 -5.39 34.81 12.51
CA PRO A 906 -5.09 33.53 11.83
C PRO A 906 -5.01 32.28 12.75
N ALA A 907 -4.43 32.36 13.95
CA ALA A 907 -4.28 31.18 14.84
C ALA A 907 -5.60 30.73 15.49
N ALA A 908 -6.47 31.68 15.84
CA ALA A 908 -7.84 31.38 16.27
C ALA A 908 -8.76 31.00 15.10
N GLU A 909 -8.38 31.26 13.85
CA GLU A 909 -9.08 30.71 12.68
C GLU A 909 -8.86 29.20 12.61
N LEU A 910 -7.63 28.69 12.85
CA LEU A 910 -7.34 27.24 12.89
C LEU A 910 -8.24 26.49 13.87
N VAL A 911 -8.43 27.05 15.08
CA VAL A 911 -9.30 26.46 16.11
C VAL A 911 -10.79 26.53 15.73
N LYS A 912 -11.20 27.52 14.92
CA LYS A 912 -12.57 27.64 14.37
C LYS A 912 -12.82 26.73 13.17
N LEU A 913 -11.80 26.06 12.65
CA LEU A 913 -11.92 25.16 11.48
C LEU A 913 -12.66 23.87 11.81
N ASN A 914 -12.69 23.45 13.08
CA ASN A 914 -13.41 22.29 13.59
C ASN A 914 -14.44 22.70 14.67
N PRO A 915 -15.54 23.39 14.30
CA PRO A 915 -16.54 23.88 15.27
C PRO A 915 -17.44 22.77 15.83
N THR A 916 -17.33 21.54 15.33
CA THR A 916 -18.18 20.40 15.66
C THR A 916 -17.55 19.42 16.66
N SER A 917 -16.32 19.69 17.13
CA SER A 917 -15.64 18.84 18.10
C SER A 917 -16.35 18.84 19.45
N GLU A 918 -16.54 17.66 20.05
CA GLU A 918 -16.99 17.52 21.45
C GLU A 918 -15.86 17.80 22.45
N TYR A 919 -14.61 17.89 21.98
CA TYR A 919 -13.44 18.18 22.79
C TYR A 919 -13.15 19.68 22.85
N ALA A 920 -12.37 20.07 23.86
CA ALA A 920 -11.86 21.42 23.99
C ALA A 920 -11.20 21.90 22.68
N PRO A 921 -11.42 23.15 22.24
CA PRO A 921 -11.03 23.61 20.92
C PRO A 921 -9.54 23.39 20.63
N GLY A 922 -9.22 22.84 19.45
CA GLY A 922 -7.87 22.57 18.96
C GLY A 922 -7.24 21.23 19.41
N LEU A 923 -7.75 20.57 20.45
CA LEU A 923 -7.18 19.30 20.93
C LEU A 923 -7.33 18.16 19.92
N GLU A 924 -8.50 18.04 19.29
CA GLU A 924 -8.76 16.99 18.29
C GLU A 924 -7.84 17.13 17.08
N ASP A 925 -7.69 18.36 16.56
CA ASP A 925 -6.86 18.64 15.39
C ASP A 925 -5.37 18.39 15.69
N THR A 926 -4.89 18.79 16.87
CA THR A 926 -3.54 18.43 17.33
C THR A 926 -3.35 16.92 17.40
N LEU A 927 -4.32 16.18 17.94
CA LEU A 927 -4.24 14.71 18.03
C LEU A 927 -4.24 14.05 16.64
N ILE A 928 -5.06 14.51 15.70
CA ILE A 928 -5.06 14.03 14.30
C ILE A 928 -3.69 14.23 13.65
N LEU A 929 -3.10 15.43 13.80
CA LEU A 929 -1.78 15.74 13.24
C LEU A 929 -0.69 14.84 13.82
N THR A 930 -0.69 14.61 15.14
CA THR A 930 0.29 13.69 15.74
C THR A 930 0.12 12.26 15.23
N MET A 931 -1.11 11.75 15.13
CA MET A 931 -1.35 10.40 14.62
C MET A 931 -0.92 10.23 13.18
N LYS A 932 -1.18 11.24 12.35
CA LYS A 932 -0.73 11.28 10.95
C LYS A 932 0.78 11.32 10.83
N GLY A 933 1.44 12.22 11.56
CA GLY A 933 2.90 12.35 11.54
C GLY A 933 3.58 11.08 12.04
N ILE A 934 3.17 10.51 13.18
CA ILE A 934 3.73 9.27 13.72
C ILE A 934 3.55 8.11 12.73
N ALA A 935 2.38 7.99 12.10
CA ALA A 935 2.15 6.97 11.08
C ALA A 935 3.05 7.13 9.84
N ALA A 936 3.25 8.37 9.39
CA ALA A 936 4.11 8.68 8.25
C ALA A 936 5.59 8.42 8.54
N GLY A 937 6.07 8.65 9.78
CA GLY A 937 7.44 8.35 10.19
C GLY A 937 7.69 6.87 10.43
N LEU A 938 6.71 6.16 10.98
CA LEU A 938 6.86 4.73 11.30
C LEU A 938 6.59 3.81 10.11
N GLN A 939 5.83 4.27 9.10
CA GLN A 939 5.52 3.52 7.88
C GLN A 939 5.04 2.09 8.20
N ASN A 940 5.67 1.06 7.61
CA ASN A 940 5.36 -0.34 7.86
C ASN A 940 5.93 -0.88 9.18
N THR A 941 5.13 -1.69 9.89
CA THR A 941 5.54 -2.42 11.10
C THR A 941 5.13 -3.90 11.05
N GLY A 942 3.84 -4.23 11.21
CA GLY A 942 3.34 -5.60 11.40
C GLY A 942 2.09 -6.01 10.62
#